data_AF-A0A7V3HL50-F1
#
_entry.id   AF-A0A7V3HL50-F1
#
_cell.length_a   1.000
_cell.length_b   1.000
_cell.length_c   1.000
_cell.angle_alpha   90.00
_cell.angle_beta   90.00
_cell.angle_gamma   90.00
#
_symmetry.space_group_name_H-M   'P 1'
#
loop_
_entity.id
_entity.type
_entity.pdbx_description
1 polymer ?
#
loop_
_entity_poly.entity_id
_entity_poly.type
_entity_poly.pdbx_seq_one_letter_code
_entity_poly.pdbx_strand_id
1 'polypeptide(L)'
;MLIFSLVLLAGDISEGVMFRQRHMFAEAERSLKRAIYLGEDTLRAKAELAITYYKWGKYPQAIELFSGLRELLNDEMWEYYLVSLLKTDSARFRRLVDSLSSQQDTFSLRIALSGIWLTDDEAKADSVGLRLVSLSPNCPGAVLYLKELANNALALADSERIRRIASLEDRIWKSPAFSWPLRIKVVSMLAIGDTAGAISELRKWTKKKPDDPELLLASAGLVVSLGLNVPEAAGWAREAFVLSGNKPLEGDGLESPDERRLRALFYHAILSGKQDEELWREAKLPPSNNDLGLVSLYHYTMGVIERARGNAVQAKEHFLLSVILGSPRNTWPEKSLKALADMGVSDPIGSAREIFGYSGIVFADKTAELGFPSDLRASRVAVGDYNRDGWDDILLQGRLFENQKGKGFYEVTDKLGLSGASGSGALFVDYDADGWDDILIIGKSKRLFRNETGKRFSEVNVGITDTFPTEGASAFDLNGDGWPEIYLANYESGGLGKGTPDILYLNDRGTLRPAEVAPETLCGRGVAACDFDLDGDIDLYVANYRLQRNFFYINQGGALKESAFVYGVAGRDSRDWFGHSIGPAWADFDNDGDFDLLVCNLAHPRYIDFSEKTVLYEATGNREAPFQDVREEKGITYDECHSEPLWADFDNDGDLDLFITSVYEKERSYLYQNTLAETGEAGFRDITWLAGARVLNGWGTAALDFDRDGDLDLAIGSGSGFRFLVNETKSDNSWIEIEGLPRGAVVRLAAGNALMMRQVEFAKGTTSQSSAVLHFGLGPWRGEITIQVSFAGNKKTIRTRELGRRIKIKL
;
A
#
# COMPACT_ATOMS: atom_id res chain seq x y z
N MET A 1 -42.83 -34.26 -16.90
CA MET A 1 -41.84 -35.30 -17.30
C MET A 1 -41.63 -35.16 -18.81
N LEU A 2 -40.37 -35.11 -19.26
CA LEU A 2 -39.89 -34.68 -20.59
C LEU A 2 -39.95 -33.17 -20.85
N ILE A 3 -38.94 -32.45 -20.34
CA ILE A 3 -38.12 -31.37 -20.95
C ILE A 3 -37.20 -30.89 -19.81
N PHE A 4 -36.26 -31.75 -19.40
CA PHE A 4 -35.20 -31.39 -18.43
C PHE A 4 -34.03 -32.38 -18.53
N SER A 5 -33.56 -32.67 -19.75
CA SER A 5 -32.53 -33.70 -19.97
C SER A 5 -31.58 -33.43 -21.13
N LEU A 6 -31.18 -32.18 -21.41
CA LEU A 6 -30.30 -31.89 -22.55
C LEU A 6 -29.33 -30.69 -22.39
N VAL A 7 -28.76 -30.47 -21.20
CA VAL A 7 -27.63 -29.51 -21.02
C VAL A 7 -26.45 -30.10 -20.22
N LEU A 8 -26.29 -31.43 -20.13
CA LEU A 8 -25.17 -32.03 -19.37
C LEU A 8 -24.35 -33.06 -20.16
N LEU A 9 -24.06 -32.77 -21.43
CA LEU A 9 -23.30 -33.67 -22.31
C LEU A 9 -22.27 -32.97 -23.21
N ALA A 10 -21.40 -32.12 -22.63
CA ALA A 10 -20.12 -31.77 -23.24
C ALA A 10 -19.05 -31.69 -22.14
N GLY A 11 -17.88 -32.30 -22.34
CA GLY A 11 -16.74 -32.16 -21.43
C GLY A 11 -15.93 -30.93 -21.83
N ASP A 12 -16.43 -29.73 -21.58
CA ASP A 12 -15.82 -28.52 -22.12
C ASP A 12 -14.55 -28.14 -21.34
N ILE A 13 -13.40 -28.19 -22.02
CA ILE A 13 -12.10 -27.71 -21.49
C ILE A 13 -12.23 -26.26 -20.99
N SER A 14 -13.04 -25.43 -21.64
CA SER A 14 -13.28 -24.03 -21.27
C SER A 14 -13.97 -23.90 -19.91
N GLU A 15 -14.89 -24.83 -19.60
CA GLU A 15 -15.56 -24.90 -18.31
C GLU A 15 -14.58 -25.31 -17.20
N GLY A 16 -13.73 -26.30 -17.47
CA GLY A 16 -12.64 -26.67 -16.57
C GLY A 16 -11.67 -25.52 -16.28
N VAL A 17 -11.32 -24.73 -17.31
CA VAL A 17 -10.50 -23.52 -17.16
C VAL A 17 -11.21 -22.45 -16.33
N MET A 18 -12.51 -22.23 -16.56
CA MET A 18 -13.33 -21.26 -15.81
C MET A 18 -13.42 -21.63 -14.32
N PHE A 19 -13.69 -22.90 -14.00
CA PHE A 19 -13.73 -23.36 -12.60
C PHE A 19 -12.38 -23.15 -11.92
N ARG A 20 -11.27 -23.43 -12.63
CA ARG A 20 -9.94 -23.17 -12.09
C ARG A 20 -9.71 -21.68 -11.83
N GLN A 21 -10.14 -20.79 -12.73
CA GLN A 21 -10.05 -19.32 -12.57
C GLN A 21 -10.92 -18.76 -11.43
N ARG A 22 -11.81 -19.59 -10.87
CA ARG A 22 -12.65 -19.25 -9.70
C ARG A 22 -12.24 -20.04 -8.46
N HIS A 23 -11.05 -20.65 -8.47
CA HIS A 23 -10.53 -21.53 -7.41
C HIS A 23 -11.41 -22.74 -7.06
N MET A 24 -12.36 -23.11 -7.92
CA MET A 24 -13.22 -24.28 -7.78
C MET A 24 -12.48 -25.53 -8.31
N PHE A 25 -11.37 -25.89 -7.67
CA PHE A 25 -10.43 -26.86 -8.22
C PHE A 25 -10.98 -28.28 -8.32
N ALA A 26 -11.91 -28.67 -7.45
CA ALA A 26 -12.57 -29.98 -7.51
C ALA A 26 -13.53 -30.10 -8.71
N GLU A 27 -14.18 -29.00 -9.08
CA GLU A 27 -15.04 -28.87 -10.25
C GLU A 27 -14.20 -28.81 -11.53
N ALA A 28 -13.10 -28.05 -11.51
CA ALA A 28 -12.13 -28.01 -12.60
C ALA A 28 -11.53 -29.40 -12.88
N GLU A 29 -11.07 -30.12 -11.84
CA GLU A 29 -10.55 -31.48 -11.96
C GLU A 29 -11.59 -32.43 -12.56
N ARG A 30 -12.85 -32.36 -12.10
CA ARG A 30 -13.94 -33.20 -12.63
C ARG A 30 -14.22 -32.92 -14.10
N SER A 31 -14.33 -31.65 -14.49
CA SER A 31 -14.61 -31.25 -15.88
C SER A 31 -13.45 -31.65 -16.82
N LEU A 32 -12.21 -31.37 -16.43
CA LEU A 32 -11.02 -31.69 -17.25
C LEU A 32 -10.76 -33.20 -17.36
N LYS A 33 -10.96 -33.98 -16.29
CA LYS A 33 -10.87 -35.46 -16.38
C LYS A 33 -11.96 -36.03 -17.29
N ARG A 34 -13.16 -35.44 -17.29
CA ARG A 34 -14.24 -35.83 -18.20
C ARG A 34 -13.87 -35.51 -19.65
N ALA A 35 -13.31 -34.34 -19.94
CA ALA A 35 -12.81 -33.99 -21.28
C ALA A 35 -11.77 -35.01 -21.79
N ILE A 36 -10.81 -35.39 -20.92
CA ILE A 36 -9.81 -36.44 -21.22
C ILE A 36 -10.48 -37.79 -21.52
N TYR A 37 -11.48 -38.18 -20.71
CA TYR A 37 -12.19 -39.45 -20.88
C TYR A 37 -13.01 -39.50 -22.18
N LEU A 38 -13.62 -38.39 -22.57
CA LEU A 38 -14.41 -38.26 -23.79
C LEU A 38 -13.55 -38.11 -25.07
N GLY A 39 -12.23 -37.96 -24.92
CA GLY A 39 -11.30 -37.81 -26.04
C GLY A 39 -11.29 -36.40 -26.66
N GLU A 40 -11.88 -35.41 -25.99
CA GLU A 40 -11.90 -34.02 -26.42
C GLU A 40 -10.51 -33.39 -26.18
N ASP A 41 -9.82 -33.00 -27.26
CA ASP A 41 -8.46 -32.40 -27.28
C ASP A 41 -7.60 -32.83 -26.09
N THR A 42 -7.34 -34.15 -26.03
CA THR A 42 -6.82 -34.83 -24.82
C THR A 42 -5.49 -34.25 -24.34
N LEU A 43 -4.67 -33.71 -25.24
CA LEU A 43 -3.40 -33.08 -24.90
C LEU A 43 -3.62 -31.74 -24.19
N ARG A 44 -4.50 -30.90 -24.72
CA ARG A 44 -4.88 -29.64 -24.08
C ARG A 44 -5.56 -29.89 -22.74
N ALA A 45 -6.51 -30.82 -22.66
CA ALA A 45 -7.18 -31.15 -21.41
C ALA A 45 -6.21 -31.66 -20.33
N LYS A 46 -5.20 -32.47 -20.71
CA LYS A 46 -4.13 -32.89 -19.79
C LYS A 46 -3.22 -31.74 -19.35
N ALA A 47 -2.89 -30.81 -20.25
CA ALA A 47 -2.09 -29.63 -19.92
C ALA A 47 -2.85 -28.72 -18.94
N GLU A 48 -4.12 -28.44 -19.22
CA GLU A 48 -4.99 -27.64 -18.35
C GLU A 48 -5.21 -28.32 -16.99
N LEU A 49 -5.29 -29.66 -16.96
CA LEU A 49 -5.37 -30.42 -15.71
C LEU A 49 -4.06 -30.37 -14.92
N ALA A 50 -2.90 -30.43 -15.60
CA ALA A 50 -1.59 -30.26 -14.97
C ALA A 50 -1.45 -28.88 -14.32
N ILE A 51 -1.86 -27.82 -15.04
CA ILE A 51 -1.91 -26.45 -14.53
C ILE A 51 -2.90 -26.35 -13.36
N THR A 52 -4.06 -27.00 -13.44
CA THR A 52 -5.05 -27.05 -12.35
C THR A 52 -4.45 -27.67 -11.10
N TYR A 53 -3.76 -28.80 -11.22
CA TYR A 53 -3.10 -29.43 -10.07
C TYR A 53 -1.94 -28.59 -9.53
N TYR A 54 -1.17 -27.93 -10.40
CA TYR A 54 -0.15 -26.98 -9.97
C TYR A 54 -0.76 -25.85 -9.13
N LYS A 55 -1.81 -25.20 -9.66
CA LYS A 55 -2.52 -24.11 -8.97
C LYS A 55 -3.21 -24.56 -7.67
N TRP A 56 -3.69 -25.79 -7.63
CA TRP A 56 -4.29 -26.41 -6.44
C TRP A 56 -3.25 -26.92 -5.42
N GLY A 57 -1.94 -26.79 -5.68
CA GLY A 57 -0.89 -27.33 -4.81
C GLY A 57 -0.78 -28.87 -4.80
N LYS A 58 -1.48 -29.56 -5.71
CA LYS A 58 -1.35 -31.00 -5.99
C LYS A 58 -0.13 -31.27 -6.86
N TYR A 59 1.04 -30.85 -6.39
CA TYR A 59 2.30 -30.89 -7.16
C TYR A 59 2.70 -32.31 -7.64
N PRO A 60 2.53 -33.40 -6.87
CA PRO A 60 2.84 -34.75 -7.37
C PRO A 60 2.03 -35.12 -8.62
N GLN A 61 0.74 -34.78 -8.64
CA GLN A 61 -0.16 -35.03 -9.77
C GLN A 61 0.17 -34.11 -10.96
N ALA A 62 0.54 -32.85 -10.68
CA ALA A 62 1.04 -31.93 -11.69
C ALA A 62 2.33 -32.46 -12.34
N ILE A 63 3.28 -32.95 -11.54
CA ILE A 63 4.55 -33.54 -12.00
C ILE A 63 4.29 -34.76 -12.89
N GLU A 64 3.35 -35.62 -12.53
CA GLU A 64 3.01 -36.80 -13.33
C GLU A 64 2.53 -36.38 -14.73
N LEU A 65 1.59 -35.43 -14.81
CA LEU A 65 1.07 -34.94 -16.08
C LEU A 65 2.12 -34.16 -16.88
N PHE A 66 2.85 -33.23 -16.26
CA PHE A 66 3.91 -32.48 -16.93
C PHE A 66 5.04 -33.38 -17.42
N SER A 67 5.40 -34.44 -16.67
CA SER A 67 6.40 -35.42 -17.10
C SER A 67 5.97 -36.12 -18.40
N GLY A 68 4.68 -36.45 -18.52
CA GLY A 68 4.10 -37.06 -19.73
C GLY A 68 3.93 -36.09 -20.91
N LEU A 69 3.95 -34.78 -20.65
CA LEU A 69 3.79 -33.72 -21.65
C LEU A 69 5.10 -32.99 -21.99
N ARG A 70 6.25 -33.49 -21.52
CA ARG A 70 7.54 -32.79 -21.51
C ARG A 70 7.95 -32.17 -22.86
N GLU A 71 7.68 -32.87 -23.96
CA GLU A 71 8.03 -32.41 -25.32
C GLU A 71 7.08 -31.33 -25.87
N LEU A 72 5.92 -31.14 -25.21
CA LEU A 72 4.86 -30.21 -25.60
C LEU A 72 4.76 -28.99 -24.69
N LEU A 73 5.59 -28.91 -23.65
CA LEU A 73 5.59 -27.78 -22.72
C LEU A 73 6.15 -26.54 -23.39
N ASN A 74 5.40 -25.45 -23.31
CA ASN A 74 5.91 -24.11 -23.57
C ASN A 74 6.69 -23.60 -22.33
N ASP A 75 7.30 -22.42 -22.43
CA ASP A 75 8.09 -21.83 -21.34
C ASP A 75 7.33 -21.73 -20.01
N GLU A 76 6.07 -21.31 -20.06
CA GLU A 76 5.21 -21.14 -18.88
C GLU A 76 4.93 -22.48 -18.19
N MET A 77 4.61 -23.51 -18.96
CA MET A 77 4.40 -24.85 -18.43
C MET A 77 5.69 -25.47 -17.89
N TRP A 78 6.84 -25.13 -18.48
CA TRP A 78 8.15 -25.51 -17.95
C TRP A 78 8.42 -24.89 -16.58
N GLU A 79 8.03 -23.64 -16.38
CA GLU A 79 8.12 -22.97 -15.09
C GLU A 79 7.24 -23.65 -14.03
N TYR A 80 5.97 -23.93 -14.34
CA TYR A 80 5.08 -24.68 -13.44
C TYR A 80 5.63 -26.06 -13.07
N TYR A 81 6.22 -26.76 -14.03
CA TYR A 81 6.85 -28.04 -13.79
C TYR A 81 8.10 -27.93 -12.89
N LEU A 82 8.97 -26.95 -13.15
CA LEU A 82 10.16 -26.68 -12.34
C LEU A 82 9.80 -26.29 -10.90
N VAL A 83 8.81 -25.43 -10.70
CA VAL A 83 8.32 -25.06 -9.37
C VAL A 83 7.73 -26.27 -8.66
N SER A 84 6.91 -27.08 -9.35
CA SER A 84 6.35 -28.31 -8.78
C SER A 84 7.46 -29.25 -8.30
N LEU A 85 8.48 -29.49 -9.13
CA LEU A 85 9.64 -30.29 -8.77
C LEU A 85 10.43 -29.69 -7.60
N LEU A 86 10.66 -28.39 -7.58
CA LEU A 86 11.37 -27.73 -6.49
C LEU A 86 10.64 -27.91 -5.14
N LYS A 87 9.30 -27.85 -5.15
CA LYS A 87 8.45 -27.99 -3.96
C LYS A 87 8.38 -29.43 -3.43
N THR A 88 8.44 -30.45 -4.30
CA THR A 88 8.23 -31.85 -3.86
C THR A 88 9.43 -32.79 -4.02
N ASP A 89 10.33 -32.53 -4.98
CA ASP A 89 11.49 -33.37 -5.28
C ASP A 89 12.67 -32.50 -5.73
N SER A 90 13.21 -31.76 -4.76
CA SER A 90 14.35 -30.86 -4.97
C SER A 90 15.58 -31.56 -5.56
N ALA A 91 15.74 -32.87 -5.34
CA ALA A 91 16.85 -33.65 -5.89
C ALA A 91 16.66 -33.88 -7.39
N ARG A 92 15.45 -34.22 -7.83
CA ARG A 92 15.10 -34.32 -9.26
C ARG A 92 15.12 -32.96 -9.94
N PHE A 93 14.66 -31.90 -9.26
CA PHE A 93 14.80 -30.52 -9.72
C PHE A 93 16.26 -30.18 -10.02
N ARG A 94 17.17 -30.34 -9.03
CA ARG A 94 18.59 -30.00 -9.21
C ARG A 94 19.21 -30.80 -10.36
N ARG A 95 18.99 -32.12 -10.41
CA ARG A 95 19.48 -32.96 -11.52
C ARG A 95 18.96 -32.50 -12.88
N LEU A 96 17.70 -32.09 -12.97
CA LEU A 96 17.11 -31.59 -14.19
C LEU A 96 17.74 -30.25 -14.60
N VAL A 97 17.83 -29.30 -13.68
CA VAL A 97 18.45 -27.99 -13.92
C VAL A 97 19.92 -28.13 -14.30
N ASP A 98 20.68 -29.00 -13.63
CA ASP A 98 22.08 -29.32 -13.97
C ASP A 98 22.21 -29.92 -15.37
N SER A 99 21.35 -30.89 -15.69
CA SER A 99 21.32 -31.54 -17.00
C SER A 99 20.97 -30.57 -18.13
N LEU A 100 20.04 -29.65 -17.89
CA LEU A 100 19.68 -28.59 -18.86
C LEU A 100 20.80 -27.54 -18.97
N SER A 101 21.44 -27.18 -17.85
CA SER A 101 22.57 -26.24 -17.83
C SER A 101 23.77 -26.77 -18.62
N SER A 102 23.96 -28.08 -18.72
CA SER A 102 25.06 -28.66 -19.49
C SER A 102 24.82 -28.70 -21.00
N GLN A 103 23.58 -28.49 -21.46
CA GLN A 103 23.26 -28.51 -22.90
C GLN A 103 23.84 -27.30 -23.64
N GLN A 104 23.93 -27.37 -24.96
CA GLN A 104 24.45 -26.28 -25.82
C GLN A 104 23.40 -25.70 -26.77
N ASP A 105 22.12 -25.89 -26.48
CA ASP A 105 21.01 -25.33 -27.23
C ASP A 105 20.27 -24.23 -26.44
N THR A 106 19.60 -23.33 -27.16
CA THR A 106 18.95 -22.16 -26.57
C THR A 106 17.70 -22.49 -25.76
N PHE A 107 17.02 -23.59 -26.06
CA PHE A 107 15.80 -24.00 -25.38
C PHE A 107 16.13 -24.55 -23.99
N SER A 108 17.05 -25.51 -23.90
CA SER A 108 17.49 -26.10 -22.64
C SER A 108 18.08 -25.07 -21.71
N LEU A 109 18.92 -24.16 -22.22
CA LEU A 109 19.55 -23.12 -21.40
C LEU A 109 18.56 -22.06 -20.91
N ARG A 110 17.49 -21.75 -21.67
CA ARG A 110 16.40 -20.86 -21.20
C ARG A 110 15.65 -21.46 -20.01
N ILE A 111 15.31 -22.74 -20.11
CA ILE A 111 14.62 -23.45 -19.03
C ILE A 111 15.55 -23.61 -17.82
N ALA A 112 16.82 -23.94 -18.05
CA ALA A 112 17.83 -24.02 -17.00
C ALA A 112 17.95 -22.70 -16.23
N LEU A 113 18.03 -21.57 -16.95
CA LEU A 113 18.14 -20.25 -16.35
C LEU A 113 16.92 -19.90 -15.49
N SER A 114 15.71 -20.23 -15.96
CA SER A 114 14.47 -20.06 -15.20
C SER A 114 14.50 -20.87 -13.90
N GLY A 115 14.99 -22.12 -13.96
CA GLY A 115 15.18 -22.94 -12.76
C GLY A 115 16.26 -22.40 -11.81
N ILE A 116 17.36 -21.86 -12.33
CA ILE A 116 18.44 -21.30 -11.50
C ILE A 116 17.94 -20.08 -10.71
N TRP A 117 17.16 -19.20 -11.33
CA TRP A 117 16.57 -18.04 -10.66
C TRP A 117 15.62 -18.43 -9.53
N LEU A 118 14.93 -19.57 -9.60
CA LEU A 118 14.12 -20.07 -8.48
C LEU A 118 14.96 -20.46 -7.25
N THR A 119 16.29 -20.53 -7.38
CA THR A 119 17.21 -20.93 -6.30
C THR A 119 18.23 -19.84 -5.91
N ASP A 120 18.12 -18.64 -6.50
CA ASP A 120 19.03 -17.50 -6.25
C ASP A 120 20.53 -17.82 -6.41
N ASP A 121 20.89 -18.78 -7.26
CA ASP A 121 22.29 -19.14 -7.56
C ASP A 121 22.84 -18.23 -8.68
N GLU A 122 23.24 -17.02 -8.29
CA GLU A 122 23.74 -16.00 -9.21
C GLU A 122 24.96 -16.47 -10.02
N ALA A 123 25.91 -17.18 -9.40
CA ALA A 123 27.12 -17.62 -10.10
C ALA A 123 26.80 -18.58 -11.25
N LYS A 124 25.81 -19.44 -11.04
CA LYS A 124 25.33 -20.37 -12.06
C LYS A 124 24.45 -19.68 -13.10
N ALA A 125 23.64 -18.70 -12.68
CA ALA A 125 22.85 -17.87 -13.58
C ALA A 125 23.76 -17.12 -14.55
N ASP A 126 24.88 -16.57 -14.05
CA ASP A 126 25.90 -15.91 -14.86
C ASP A 126 26.51 -16.87 -15.89
N SER A 127 26.94 -18.05 -15.45
CA SER A 127 27.53 -19.07 -16.32
C SER A 127 26.59 -19.49 -17.46
N VAL A 128 25.33 -19.77 -17.13
CA VAL A 128 24.31 -20.21 -18.09
C VAL A 128 23.84 -19.05 -18.97
N GLY A 129 23.56 -17.89 -18.39
CA GLY A 129 23.13 -16.68 -19.08
C GLY A 129 24.16 -16.19 -20.10
N LEU A 130 25.45 -16.16 -19.74
CA LEU A 130 26.51 -15.80 -20.68
C LEU A 130 26.65 -16.79 -21.84
N ARG A 131 26.46 -18.09 -21.59
CA ARG A 131 26.44 -19.11 -22.64
C ARG A 131 25.19 -18.97 -23.54
N LEU A 132 24.05 -18.63 -22.97
CA LEU A 132 22.84 -18.36 -23.72
C LEU A 132 22.99 -17.13 -24.64
N VAL A 133 23.53 -16.03 -24.11
CA VAL A 133 23.90 -14.82 -24.88
C VAL A 133 24.91 -15.16 -25.97
N SER A 134 25.84 -16.06 -25.69
CA SER A 134 26.85 -16.54 -26.65
C SER A 134 26.24 -17.26 -27.85
N LEU A 135 25.20 -18.06 -27.62
CA LEU A 135 24.55 -18.90 -28.64
C LEU A 135 23.50 -18.13 -29.43
N SER A 136 22.66 -17.34 -28.74
CA SER A 136 21.62 -16.53 -29.35
C SER A 136 21.33 -15.31 -28.48
N PRO A 137 21.99 -14.17 -28.74
CA PRO A 137 21.82 -12.95 -27.95
C PRO A 137 20.40 -12.36 -28.05
N ASN A 138 19.59 -12.85 -28.99
CA ASN A 138 18.24 -12.35 -29.27
C ASN A 138 17.11 -13.22 -28.71
N CYS A 139 17.43 -14.36 -28.11
CA CYS A 139 16.37 -15.20 -27.56
C CYS A 139 15.82 -14.57 -26.27
N PRO A 140 14.53 -14.77 -25.92
CA PRO A 140 13.91 -14.12 -24.77
C PRO A 140 14.69 -14.26 -23.45
N GLY A 141 15.28 -15.43 -23.18
CA GLY A 141 16.08 -15.63 -21.95
C GLY A 141 17.43 -14.92 -21.94
N ALA A 142 18.08 -14.74 -23.10
CA ALA A 142 19.31 -13.94 -23.19
C ALA A 142 19.02 -12.46 -22.92
N VAL A 143 17.90 -11.96 -23.46
CA VAL A 143 17.44 -10.58 -23.26
C VAL A 143 17.12 -10.33 -21.79
N LEU A 144 16.36 -11.22 -21.16
CA LEU A 144 15.99 -11.11 -19.75
C LEU A 144 17.23 -11.14 -18.84
N TYR A 145 18.18 -12.04 -19.10
CA TYR A 145 19.45 -12.11 -18.36
C TYR A 145 20.25 -10.81 -18.44
N LEU A 146 20.44 -10.26 -19.65
CA LEU A 146 21.20 -9.02 -19.84
C LEU A 146 20.51 -7.82 -19.15
N LYS A 147 19.18 -7.80 -19.12
CA LYS A 147 18.40 -6.78 -18.42
C LYS A 147 18.64 -6.83 -16.91
N GLU A 148 18.54 -8.01 -16.30
CA GLU A 148 18.79 -8.19 -14.87
C GLU A 148 20.25 -7.86 -14.50
N LEU A 149 21.21 -8.29 -15.31
CA LEU A 149 22.62 -7.97 -15.12
C LEU A 149 22.88 -6.45 -15.11
N ALA A 150 22.27 -5.70 -16.03
CA ALA A 150 22.40 -4.25 -16.11
C ALA A 150 21.71 -3.52 -14.95
N ASN A 151 20.50 -3.93 -14.57
CA ASN A 151 19.77 -3.36 -13.44
C ASN A 151 20.55 -3.53 -12.13
N ASN A 152 21.06 -4.73 -11.87
CA ASN A 152 21.83 -5.02 -10.65
C ASN A 152 23.17 -4.29 -10.62
N ALA A 153 23.87 -4.19 -11.76
CA ALA A 153 25.12 -3.45 -11.84
C ALA A 153 24.93 -1.96 -11.49
N LEU A 154 23.81 -1.38 -11.88
CA LEU A 154 23.49 0.03 -11.65
C LEU A 154 23.00 0.32 -10.24
N ALA A 155 22.13 -0.54 -9.71
CA ALA A 155 21.63 -0.41 -8.34
C ALA A 155 22.76 -0.48 -7.30
N LEU A 156 23.81 -1.26 -7.58
CA LEU A 156 24.91 -1.53 -6.64
C LEU A 156 26.20 -0.76 -6.93
N ALA A 157 26.24 0.07 -8.00
CA ALA A 157 27.48 0.69 -8.49
C ALA A 157 28.64 -0.32 -8.68
N ASP A 158 28.32 -1.53 -9.13
CA ASP A 158 29.26 -2.65 -9.22
C ASP A 158 30.20 -2.50 -10.43
N SER A 159 31.41 -2.01 -10.15
CA SER A 159 32.44 -1.73 -11.14
C SER A 159 32.95 -2.98 -11.89
N GLU A 160 32.81 -4.18 -11.33
CA GLU A 160 33.19 -5.43 -11.99
C GLU A 160 32.12 -5.88 -12.97
N ARG A 161 30.85 -5.86 -12.55
CA ARG A 161 29.71 -6.14 -13.45
C ARG A 161 29.64 -5.13 -14.60
N ILE A 162 29.87 -3.84 -14.33
CA ILE A 162 29.93 -2.79 -15.37
C ILE A 162 31.03 -3.10 -16.41
N ARG A 163 32.23 -3.52 -15.97
CA ARG A 163 33.32 -3.91 -16.88
C ARG A 163 33.01 -5.20 -17.65
N ARG A 164 32.34 -6.16 -17.02
CA ARG A 164 31.92 -7.41 -17.66
C ARG A 164 30.88 -7.16 -18.75
N ILE A 165 29.90 -6.29 -18.50
CA ILE A 165 28.94 -5.80 -19.50
C ILE A 165 29.66 -5.15 -20.68
N ALA A 166 30.63 -4.27 -20.41
CA ALA A 166 31.44 -3.62 -21.44
C ALA A 166 32.27 -4.65 -22.26
N SER A 167 32.70 -5.76 -21.67
CA SER A 167 33.44 -6.80 -22.39
C SER A 167 32.59 -7.64 -23.37
N LEU A 168 31.26 -7.58 -23.24
CA LEU A 168 30.31 -8.27 -24.14
C LEU A 168 29.99 -7.45 -25.41
N GLU A 169 30.70 -6.33 -25.63
CA GLU A 169 30.47 -5.30 -26.65
C GLU A 169 30.61 -5.77 -28.11
N ASP A 170 31.26 -6.88 -28.42
CA ASP A 170 31.25 -7.39 -29.81
C ASP A 170 30.11 -8.40 -30.07
N ARG A 171 29.51 -8.94 -29.02
CA ARG A 171 28.62 -10.12 -29.07
C ARG A 171 27.15 -9.73 -29.00
N ILE A 172 26.83 -8.74 -28.17
CA ILE A 172 25.47 -8.18 -28.03
C ILE A 172 25.05 -7.41 -29.31
N TRP A 173 26.01 -6.96 -30.12
CA TRP A 173 25.82 -5.85 -31.08
C TRP A 173 25.63 -6.24 -32.55
N LYS A 174 25.48 -7.55 -32.82
CA LYS A 174 25.11 -8.06 -34.15
C LYS A 174 23.60 -8.13 -34.39
N SER A 175 22.80 -7.67 -33.42
CA SER A 175 21.34 -7.69 -33.53
C SER A 175 20.76 -6.32 -33.90
N PRO A 176 20.05 -6.20 -35.03
CA PRO A 176 19.39 -4.95 -35.40
C PRO A 176 18.14 -4.63 -34.55
N ALA A 177 17.65 -5.58 -33.74
CA ALA A 177 16.24 -5.60 -33.34
C ALA A 177 15.86 -4.74 -32.12
N PHE A 178 16.79 -4.27 -31.27
CA PHE A 178 16.41 -3.58 -30.01
C PHE A 178 17.33 -2.42 -29.60
N SER A 179 16.83 -1.48 -28.78
CA SER A 179 17.45 -0.21 -28.35
C SER A 179 18.28 -0.33 -27.03
N TRP A 180 17.80 -1.09 -26.03
CA TRP A 180 18.56 -2.23 -25.49
C TRP A 180 20.06 -2.01 -25.18
N PRO A 181 20.93 -2.62 -26.00
CA PRO A 181 22.38 -2.56 -25.84
C PRO A 181 22.96 -1.15 -25.70
N LEU A 182 22.35 -0.14 -26.36
CA LEU A 182 22.82 1.24 -26.29
C LEU A 182 22.63 1.86 -24.92
N ARG A 183 21.45 1.66 -24.31
CA ARG A 183 21.18 2.18 -22.96
C ARG A 183 22.23 1.68 -21.98
N ILE A 184 22.54 0.39 -22.06
CA ILE A 184 23.56 -0.25 -21.25
C ILE A 184 24.95 0.39 -21.49
N LYS A 185 25.34 0.64 -22.74
CA LYS A 185 26.62 1.28 -23.09
C LYS A 185 26.74 2.71 -22.59
N VAL A 186 25.74 3.53 -22.86
CA VAL A 186 25.73 4.95 -22.49
C VAL A 186 25.73 5.10 -20.98
N VAL A 187 24.92 4.30 -20.29
CA VAL A 187 24.88 4.31 -18.82
C VAL A 187 26.20 3.81 -18.22
N SER A 188 26.83 2.79 -18.80
CA SER A 188 28.16 2.31 -18.36
C SER A 188 29.25 3.36 -18.55
N MET A 189 29.21 4.14 -19.65
CA MET A 189 30.13 5.26 -19.89
C MET A 189 29.95 6.39 -18.88
N LEU A 190 28.70 6.74 -18.56
CA LEU A 190 28.41 7.76 -17.56
C LEU A 190 28.84 7.32 -16.15
N ALA A 191 28.67 6.05 -15.80
CA ALA A 191 29.10 5.50 -14.52
C ALA A 191 30.62 5.60 -14.28
N ILE A 192 31.42 5.68 -15.35
CA ILE A 192 32.87 5.89 -15.28
C ILE A 192 33.30 7.34 -15.58
N GLY A 193 32.34 8.28 -15.66
CA GLY A 193 32.58 9.70 -15.89
C GLY A 193 32.84 10.11 -17.35
N ASP A 194 32.70 9.22 -18.32
CA ASP A 194 32.92 9.51 -19.75
C ASP A 194 31.68 10.13 -20.41
N THR A 195 31.44 11.40 -20.05
CA THR A 195 30.29 12.16 -20.56
C THR A 195 30.42 12.48 -22.06
N ALA A 196 31.64 12.73 -22.55
CA ALA A 196 31.88 13.05 -23.95
C ALA A 196 31.69 11.83 -24.86
N GLY A 197 32.17 10.65 -24.42
CA GLY A 197 31.96 9.38 -25.10
C GLY A 197 30.48 8.99 -25.16
N ALA A 198 29.76 9.15 -24.04
CA ALA A 198 28.32 8.93 -23.97
C ALA A 198 27.55 9.74 -25.03
N ILE A 199 27.80 11.05 -25.13
CA ILE A 199 27.15 11.93 -26.14
C ILE A 199 27.53 11.54 -27.56
N SER A 200 28.79 11.19 -27.79
CA SER A 200 29.28 10.75 -29.11
C SER A 200 28.55 9.49 -29.57
N GLU A 201 28.35 8.52 -28.67
CA GLU A 201 27.60 7.29 -28.97
C GLU A 201 26.12 7.56 -29.21
N LEU A 202 25.47 8.40 -28.39
CA LEU A 202 24.08 8.81 -28.62
C LEU A 202 23.91 9.43 -30.02
N ARG A 203 24.79 10.35 -30.43
CA ARG A 203 24.77 10.97 -31.78
C ARG A 203 24.94 9.97 -32.92
N LYS A 204 25.82 8.97 -32.76
CA LYS A 204 26.01 7.92 -33.79
C LYS A 204 24.74 7.09 -33.94
N TRP A 205 24.08 6.78 -32.83
CA TRP A 205 22.91 5.92 -32.81
C TRP A 205 21.65 6.61 -33.30
N THR A 206 21.38 7.84 -32.86
CA THR A 206 20.25 8.62 -33.37
C THR A 206 20.36 8.89 -34.88
N LYS A 207 21.58 8.93 -35.44
CA LYS A 207 21.80 8.95 -36.90
C LYS A 207 21.58 7.60 -37.58
N LYS A 208 21.89 6.48 -36.92
CA LYS A 208 21.77 5.13 -37.47
C LYS A 208 20.33 4.60 -37.43
N LYS A 209 19.58 5.00 -36.41
CA LYS A 209 18.17 4.68 -36.22
C LYS A 209 17.39 5.99 -35.99
N PRO A 210 17.26 6.84 -37.02
CA PRO A 210 16.50 8.07 -36.90
C PRO A 210 15.02 7.80 -36.65
N ASP A 211 14.52 6.61 -37.03
CA ASP A 211 13.11 6.22 -36.89
C ASP A 211 12.81 5.44 -35.59
N ASP A 212 13.74 5.43 -34.63
CA ASP A 212 13.58 4.78 -33.32
C ASP A 212 13.22 5.82 -32.25
N PRO A 213 11.93 6.02 -31.97
CA PRO A 213 11.49 7.07 -31.06
C PRO A 213 11.93 6.87 -29.60
N GLU A 214 12.14 5.63 -29.15
CA GLU A 214 12.63 5.37 -27.79
C GLU A 214 14.08 5.79 -27.59
N LEU A 215 14.89 5.50 -28.61
CA LEU A 215 16.28 5.90 -28.66
C LEU A 215 16.43 7.42 -28.64
N LEU A 216 15.65 8.10 -29.48
CA LEU A 216 15.65 9.55 -29.57
C LEU A 216 15.23 10.21 -28.24
N LEU A 217 14.17 9.71 -27.62
CA LEU A 217 13.69 10.22 -26.33
C LEU A 217 14.68 9.98 -25.19
N ALA A 218 15.24 8.77 -25.09
CA ALA A 218 16.26 8.45 -24.10
C ALA A 218 17.50 9.34 -24.26
N SER A 219 17.89 9.64 -25.50
CA SER A 219 19.01 10.54 -25.82
C SER A 219 18.74 11.97 -25.35
N ALA A 220 17.55 12.52 -25.61
CA ALA A 220 17.15 13.84 -25.16
C ALA A 220 17.10 13.94 -23.62
N GLY A 221 16.56 12.91 -22.95
CA GLY A 221 16.48 12.89 -21.48
C GLY A 221 17.81 12.82 -20.76
N LEU A 222 18.77 12.09 -21.32
CA LEU A 222 20.14 12.05 -20.79
C LEU A 222 20.86 13.40 -20.92
N VAL A 223 20.61 14.13 -22.00
CA VAL A 223 21.16 15.49 -22.17
C VAL A 223 20.62 16.43 -21.09
N VAL A 224 19.31 16.41 -20.85
CA VAL A 224 18.65 17.23 -19.83
C VAL A 224 19.09 16.84 -18.41
N SER A 225 19.16 15.54 -18.08
CA SER A 225 19.52 15.09 -16.74
C SER A 225 20.96 15.43 -16.34
N LEU A 226 21.84 15.60 -17.32
CA LEU A 226 23.23 16.01 -17.14
C LEU A 226 23.41 17.53 -17.16
N GLY A 227 22.34 18.32 -17.28
CA GLY A 227 22.39 19.78 -17.38
C GLY A 227 23.09 20.28 -18.65
N LEU A 228 23.13 19.45 -19.69
CA LEU A 228 23.80 19.76 -20.95
C LEU A 228 22.80 20.41 -21.91
N ASN A 229 23.26 21.44 -22.63
CA ASN A 229 22.49 22.03 -23.72
C ASN A 229 23.11 21.61 -25.05
N VAL A 230 22.47 20.63 -25.71
CA VAL A 230 22.87 20.15 -27.03
C VAL A 230 21.76 20.53 -28.01
N PRO A 231 22.01 21.41 -29.00
CA PRO A 231 20.99 21.88 -29.95
C PRO A 231 20.20 20.75 -30.65
N GLU A 232 20.84 19.61 -30.89
CA GLU A 232 20.22 18.44 -31.53
C GLU A 232 19.21 17.70 -30.64
N ALA A 233 19.28 17.85 -29.32
CA ALA A 233 18.40 17.13 -28.38
C ALA A 233 16.94 17.57 -28.48
N ALA A 234 16.69 18.84 -28.84
CA ALA A 234 15.34 19.34 -29.14
C ALA A 234 14.72 18.61 -30.33
N GLY A 235 15.55 18.40 -31.36
CA GLY A 235 15.20 17.68 -32.57
C GLY A 235 14.90 16.21 -32.26
N TRP A 236 15.71 15.56 -31.42
CA TRP A 236 15.45 14.18 -31.01
C TRP A 236 14.14 14.02 -30.24
N ALA A 237 13.87 14.88 -29.26
CA ALA A 237 12.62 14.84 -28.50
C ALA A 237 11.39 15.04 -29.40
N ARG A 238 11.47 15.97 -30.37
CA ARG A 238 10.41 16.22 -31.35
C ARG A 238 10.18 15.05 -32.30
N GLU A 239 11.27 14.51 -32.84
CA GLU A 239 11.20 13.44 -33.83
C GLU A 239 10.70 12.14 -33.18
N ALA A 240 11.13 11.86 -31.94
CA ALA A 240 10.60 10.76 -31.14
C ALA A 240 9.08 10.83 -31.01
N PHE A 241 8.56 12.04 -30.77
CA PHE A 241 7.14 12.28 -30.66
C PHE A 241 6.40 12.01 -31.99
N VAL A 242 6.89 12.56 -33.11
CA VAL A 242 6.27 12.37 -34.43
C VAL A 242 6.24 10.90 -34.83
N LEU A 243 7.35 10.19 -34.66
CA LEU A 243 7.51 8.79 -35.03
C LEU A 243 6.63 7.85 -34.20
N SER A 244 6.30 8.23 -32.97
CA SER A 244 5.38 7.47 -32.13
C SER A 244 3.92 7.53 -32.62
N GLY A 245 3.62 8.29 -33.67
CA GLY A 245 2.26 8.38 -34.24
C GLY A 245 1.25 8.97 -33.26
N ASN A 246 1.70 9.85 -32.37
CA ASN A 246 0.95 10.35 -31.21
C ASN A 246 0.47 9.24 -30.25
N LYS A 247 1.06 8.04 -30.33
CA LYS A 247 0.82 6.93 -29.41
C LYS A 247 1.99 6.80 -28.43
N PRO A 248 1.76 6.31 -27.21
CA PRO A 248 2.84 6.10 -26.27
C PRO A 248 3.90 5.12 -26.77
N LEU A 249 5.15 5.33 -26.36
CA LEU A 249 6.27 4.44 -26.67
C LEU A 249 6.29 3.23 -25.73
N GLU A 250 6.35 2.02 -26.29
CA GLU A 250 6.38 0.74 -25.56
C GLU A 250 7.77 0.45 -24.96
N GLY A 251 8.14 1.15 -23.89
CA GLY A 251 9.43 0.98 -23.20
C GLY A 251 9.38 0.20 -21.89
N ASP A 252 10.49 -0.49 -21.60
CA ASP A 252 10.61 -1.63 -20.69
C ASP A 252 10.90 -1.31 -19.20
N GLY A 253 9.99 -0.57 -18.55
CA GLY A 253 9.79 -0.67 -17.09
C GLY A 253 10.20 0.55 -16.28
N LEU A 254 9.41 0.78 -15.22
CA LEU A 254 9.36 1.89 -14.25
C LEU A 254 8.53 3.11 -14.64
N GLU A 255 8.43 3.46 -15.92
CA GLU A 255 7.61 4.61 -16.35
C GLU A 255 6.34 4.15 -17.09
N SER A 256 5.20 4.77 -16.81
CA SER A 256 4.01 4.56 -17.62
C SER A 256 4.22 5.07 -19.06
N PRO A 257 3.46 4.55 -20.04
CA PRO A 257 3.51 5.09 -21.40
C PRO A 257 3.18 6.60 -21.46
N ASP A 258 2.34 7.11 -20.56
CA ASP A 258 2.01 8.54 -20.43
C ASP A 258 3.15 9.38 -19.86
N GLU A 259 3.93 8.85 -18.90
CA GLU A 259 5.17 9.48 -18.41
C GLU A 259 6.19 9.71 -19.51
N ARG A 260 6.37 8.73 -20.39
CA ARG A 260 7.31 8.85 -21.51
C ARG A 260 6.82 9.88 -22.53
N ARG A 261 5.52 9.88 -22.83
CA ARG A 261 4.90 10.87 -23.73
C ARG A 261 5.11 12.29 -23.22
N LEU A 262 4.82 12.51 -21.93
CA LEU A 262 4.96 13.80 -21.29
C LEU A 262 6.38 14.31 -21.30
N ARG A 263 7.31 13.44 -20.92
CA ARG A 263 8.73 13.74 -20.90
C ARG A 263 9.26 14.17 -22.26
N ALA A 264 8.81 13.53 -23.35
CA ALA A 264 9.18 13.92 -24.71
C ALA A 264 8.70 15.34 -25.06
N LEU A 265 7.44 15.64 -24.76
CA LEU A 265 6.83 16.94 -24.98
C LEU A 265 7.54 18.04 -24.16
N PHE A 266 7.87 17.75 -22.90
CA PHE A 266 8.61 18.68 -22.04
C PHE A 266 10.04 18.91 -22.52
N TYR A 267 10.79 17.87 -22.91
CA TYR A 267 12.13 18.05 -23.45
C TYR A 267 12.12 18.84 -24.75
N HIS A 268 11.14 18.62 -25.62
CA HIS A 268 10.95 19.46 -26.79
C HIS A 268 10.66 20.91 -26.38
N ALA A 269 9.77 21.17 -25.42
CA ALA A 269 9.44 22.52 -24.94
C ALA A 269 10.68 23.27 -24.39
N ILE A 270 11.41 22.64 -23.46
CA ILE A 270 12.63 23.19 -22.83
C ILE A 270 13.65 23.57 -23.90
N LEU A 271 13.89 22.69 -24.87
CA LEU A 271 14.98 22.83 -25.82
C LEU A 271 14.59 23.66 -27.06
N SER A 272 13.29 23.91 -27.29
CA SER A 272 12.78 24.71 -28.42
C SER A 272 12.32 26.12 -28.04
N GLY A 273 12.15 26.42 -26.75
CA GLY A 273 11.77 27.76 -26.27
C GLY A 273 10.33 28.18 -26.55
N LYS A 274 9.42 27.25 -26.92
CA LYS A 274 7.99 27.53 -27.14
C LYS A 274 7.23 27.86 -25.83
N GLN A 275 6.03 28.44 -25.95
CA GLN A 275 5.13 28.80 -24.84
C GLN A 275 4.21 27.64 -24.41
N ASP A 276 3.75 27.69 -23.15
CA ASP A 276 3.16 26.58 -22.38
C ASP A 276 1.73 26.17 -22.79
N GLU A 277 0.92 27.08 -23.32
CA GLU A 277 -0.50 26.81 -23.66
C GLU A 277 -0.68 25.86 -24.85
N GLU A 278 0.28 25.83 -25.79
CA GLU A 278 0.24 24.95 -26.97
C GLU A 278 0.53 23.48 -26.57
N LEU A 279 1.42 23.27 -25.60
CA LEU A 279 1.79 21.96 -25.05
C LEU A 279 0.65 21.29 -24.30
N TRP A 280 -0.13 22.06 -23.54
CA TRP A 280 -1.27 21.53 -22.79
C TRP A 280 -2.33 20.93 -23.72
N ARG A 281 -2.68 21.65 -24.80
CA ARG A 281 -3.62 21.16 -25.82
C ARG A 281 -3.13 19.93 -26.56
N GLU A 282 -1.81 19.81 -26.79
CA GLU A 282 -1.19 18.66 -27.47
C GLU A 282 -1.04 17.42 -26.56
N ALA A 283 -0.83 17.63 -25.26
CA ALA A 283 -0.60 16.57 -24.28
C ALA A 283 -1.87 15.76 -23.94
N LYS A 284 -3.07 16.33 -24.06
CA LYS A 284 -4.36 15.68 -23.71
C LYS A 284 -4.34 14.99 -22.33
N LEU A 285 -3.67 15.55 -21.34
CA LEU A 285 -3.68 14.98 -19.99
C LEU A 285 -4.97 15.37 -19.28
N PRO A 286 -5.48 14.56 -18.35
CA PRO A 286 -6.41 15.09 -17.38
C PRO A 286 -5.63 16.05 -16.46
N PRO A 287 -6.05 17.32 -16.30
CA PRO A 287 -5.38 18.27 -15.41
C PRO A 287 -5.42 17.86 -13.93
N SER A 288 -6.18 16.81 -13.58
CA SER A 288 -6.44 16.38 -12.20
C SER A 288 -5.74 15.08 -11.77
N ASN A 289 -5.22 14.26 -12.67
CA ASN A 289 -4.63 12.97 -12.28
C ASN A 289 -3.12 13.09 -12.03
N ASN A 290 -2.72 13.12 -10.75
CA ASN A 290 -1.31 13.10 -10.30
C ASN A 290 -0.88 11.75 -9.70
N ASP A 291 -1.60 10.66 -9.97
CA ASP A 291 -1.36 9.31 -9.43
C ASP A 291 0.09 8.82 -9.64
N LEU A 292 0.74 9.29 -10.72
CA LEU A 292 2.12 8.91 -11.07
C LEU A 292 3.12 10.07 -10.88
N GLY A 293 2.72 11.14 -10.18
CA GLY A 293 3.56 12.32 -9.92
C GLY A 293 3.83 13.20 -11.15
N LEU A 294 3.03 13.03 -12.20
CA LEU A 294 3.21 13.68 -13.50
C LEU A 294 3.00 15.20 -13.46
N VAL A 295 2.03 15.66 -12.69
CA VAL A 295 1.73 17.08 -12.54
C VAL A 295 2.84 17.73 -11.73
N SER A 296 3.38 17.06 -10.71
CA SER A 296 4.56 17.55 -9.97
C SER A 296 5.83 17.64 -10.82
N LEU A 297 6.08 16.66 -11.69
CA LEU A 297 7.17 16.72 -12.68
C LEU A 297 7.03 17.95 -13.59
N TYR A 298 5.84 18.16 -14.15
CA TYR A 298 5.56 19.32 -15.01
C TYR A 298 5.95 20.62 -14.31
N HIS A 299 5.45 20.83 -13.10
CA HIS A 299 5.73 22.04 -12.34
C HIS A 299 7.22 22.17 -11.98
N TYR A 300 7.91 21.09 -11.64
CA TYR A 300 9.37 21.15 -11.45
C TYR A 300 10.07 21.62 -12.72
N THR A 301 9.73 21.03 -13.87
CA THR A 301 10.31 21.37 -15.16
C THR A 301 10.06 22.83 -15.55
N MET A 302 8.82 23.31 -15.36
CA MET A 302 8.47 24.70 -15.62
C MET A 302 9.25 25.66 -14.71
N GLY A 303 9.45 25.30 -13.44
CA GLY A 303 10.28 26.07 -12.52
C GLY A 303 11.71 26.25 -13.04
N VAL A 304 12.29 25.18 -13.60
CA VAL A 304 13.63 25.23 -14.21
C VAL A 304 13.66 26.13 -15.45
N ILE A 305 12.66 26.04 -16.33
CA ILE A 305 12.55 26.87 -17.54
C ILE A 305 12.44 28.35 -17.18
N GLU A 306 11.51 28.69 -16.29
CA GLU A 306 11.25 30.07 -15.90
C GLU A 306 12.46 30.67 -15.19
N ARG A 307 13.17 29.88 -14.37
CA ARG A 307 14.44 30.29 -13.77
C ARG A 307 15.49 30.60 -14.83
N ALA A 308 15.62 29.76 -15.87
CA ALA A 308 16.56 29.97 -16.97
C ALA A 308 16.20 31.20 -17.83
N ARG A 309 14.91 31.53 -17.93
CA ARG A 309 14.40 32.75 -18.60
C ARG A 309 14.60 34.04 -17.77
N GLY A 310 15.00 33.92 -16.50
CA GLY A 310 15.12 35.05 -15.56
C GLY A 310 13.80 35.42 -14.86
N ASN A 311 12.76 34.61 -15.02
CA ASN A 311 11.42 34.82 -14.45
C ASN A 311 11.34 34.20 -13.04
N ALA A 312 11.98 34.83 -12.06
CA ALA A 312 12.16 34.26 -10.72
C ALA A 312 10.85 34.02 -9.95
N VAL A 313 9.82 34.86 -10.17
CA VAL A 313 8.51 34.72 -9.50
C VAL A 313 7.78 33.48 -10.00
N GLN A 314 7.64 33.34 -11.32
CA GLN A 314 7.00 32.18 -11.94
C GLN A 314 7.77 30.90 -11.62
N ALA A 315 9.11 30.96 -11.60
CA ALA A 315 9.93 29.82 -11.21
C ALA A 315 9.61 29.36 -9.77
N LYS A 316 9.51 30.29 -8.82
CA LYS A 316 9.16 30.02 -7.43
C LYS A 316 7.78 29.35 -7.34
N GLU A 317 6.77 29.91 -7.99
CA GLU A 317 5.40 29.37 -8.00
C GLU A 317 5.36 27.94 -8.52
N HIS A 318 6.03 27.68 -9.65
CA HIS A 318 6.12 26.34 -10.22
C HIS A 318 6.85 25.35 -9.29
N PHE A 319 7.97 25.72 -8.68
CA PHE A 319 8.61 24.83 -7.71
C PHE A 319 7.71 24.56 -6.50
N LEU A 320 6.98 25.54 -5.98
CA LEU A 320 6.04 25.33 -4.88
C LEU A 320 4.89 24.40 -5.28
N LEU A 321 4.29 24.58 -6.46
CA LEU A 321 3.25 23.67 -6.98
C LEU A 321 3.75 22.24 -7.12
N SER A 322 4.98 22.05 -7.60
CA SER A 322 5.61 20.73 -7.66
C SER A 322 5.69 20.06 -6.29
N VAL A 323 6.06 20.82 -5.26
CA VAL A 323 6.14 20.30 -3.89
C VAL A 323 4.75 20.01 -3.33
N ILE A 324 3.78 20.92 -3.50
CA ILE A 324 2.39 20.76 -3.04
C ILE A 324 1.80 19.46 -3.59
N LEU A 325 1.82 19.31 -4.91
CA LEU A 325 1.23 18.19 -5.62
C LEU A 325 1.88 16.85 -5.27
N GLY A 326 3.19 16.86 -4.95
CA GLY A 326 3.91 15.65 -4.60
C GLY A 326 4.12 14.68 -5.77
N SER A 327 4.98 13.69 -5.56
CA SER A 327 5.19 12.61 -6.51
C SER A 327 5.61 11.33 -5.77
N PRO A 328 5.30 10.14 -6.31
CA PRO A 328 5.83 8.89 -5.78
C PRO A 328 7.36 8.95 -5.60
N ARG A 329 7.87 8.30 -4.56
CA ARG A 329 9.29 8.29 -4.16
C ARG A 329 9.89 9.68 -3.92
N ASN A 330 9.06 10.70 -3.71
CA ASN A 330 9.44 12.08 -3.40
C ASN A 330 10.43 12.71 -4.42
N THR A 331 10.46 12.21 -5.67
CA THR A 331 11.54 12.51 -6.62
C THR A 331 11.60 13.99 -7.05
N TRP A 332 10.46 14.56 -7.43
CA TRP A 332 10.37 15.93 -7.93
C TRP A 332 10.26 16.98 -6.81
N PRO A 333 9.49 16.75 -5.73
CA PRO A 333 9.46 17.65 -4.60
C PRO A 333 10.84 17.87 -3.97
N GLU A 334 11.67 16.84 -3.81
CA GLU A 334 13.03 16.98 -3.26
C GLU A 334 13.89 17.93 -4.11
N LYS A 335 13.80 17.81 -5.44
CA LYS A 335 14.52 18.69 -6.37
C LYS A 335 13.97 20.11 -6.36
N SER A 336 12.65 20.28 -6.29
CA SER A 336 11.98 21.58 -6.20
C SER A 336 12.33 22.30 -4.91
N LEU A 337 12.36 21.60 -3.76
CA LEU A 337 12.81 22.16 -2.48
C LEU A 337 14.26 22.64 -2.53
N LYS A 338 15.15 21.87 -3.14
CA LYS A 338 16.54 22.29 -3.36
C LYS A 338 16.61 23.55 -4.24
N ALA A 339 15.84 23.60 -5.33
CA ALA A 339 15.80 24.76 -6.21
C ALA A 339 15.26 26.02 -5.52
N LEU A 340 14.25 25.88 -4.66
CA LEU A 340 13.71 26.95 -3.82
C LEU A 340 14.76 27.46 -2.82
N ALA A 341 15.50 26.56 -2.17
CA ALA A 341 16.60 26.92 -1.28
C ALA A 341 17.71 27.70 -2.02
N ASP A 342 18.10 27.26 -3.22
CA ASP A 342 19.06 27.97 -4.08
C ASP A 342 18.56 29.37 -4.49
N MET A 343 17.24 29.58 -4.49
CA MET A 343 16.58 30.87 -4.74
C MET A 343 16.39 31.72 -3.47
N GLY A 344 16.87 31.25 -2.31
CA GLY A 344 16.77 31.97 -1.04
C GLY A 344 15.41 31.85 -0.34
N VAL A 345 14.58 30.87 -0.71
CA VAL A 345 13.30 30.60 -0.02
C VAL A 345 13.58 29.75 1.22
N SER A 346 13.54 30.37 2.40
CA SER A 346 13.80 29.70 3.69
C SER A 346 12.59 29.00 4.29
N ASP A 347 11.38 29.49 3.99
CA ASP A 347 10.12 28.89 4.41
C ASP A 347 9.23 28.61 3.19
N PRO A 348 9.44 27.46 2.52
CA PRO A 348 8.64 27.07 1.37
C PRO A 348 7.16 26.89 1.69
N ILE A 349 6.82 26.27 2.83
CA ILE A 349 5.43 25.97 3.19
C ILE A 349 4.65 27.25 3.51
N GLY A 350 5.21 28.15 4.31
CA GLY A 350 4.60 29.46 4.57
C GLY A 350 4.48 30.30 3.29
N SER A 351 5.52 30.29 2.44
CA SER A 351 5.47 30.95 1.13
C SER A 351 4.32 30.43 0.26
N ALA A 352 4.12 29.11 0.23
CA ALA A 352 3.04 28.51 -0.55
C ALA A 352 1.67 28.85 0.04
N ARG A 353 1.50 28.77 1.36
CA ARG A 353 0.24 29.15 2.01
C ARG A 353 -0.13 30.59 1.69
N GLU A 354 0.82 31.52 1.72
CA GLU A 354 0.61 32.91 1.35
C GLU A 354 0.25 33.08 -0.13
N ILE A 355 1.05 32.51 -1.04
CA ILE A 355 0.88 32.67 -2.50
C ILE A 355 -0.45 32.07 -2.98
N PHE A 356 -0.83 30.91 -2.44
CA PHE A 356 -2.03 30.17 -2.85
C PHE A 356 -3.24 30.40 -1.94
N GLY A 357 -3.14 31.28 -0.95
CA GLY A 357 -4.26 31.66 -0.07
C GLY A 357 -4.81 30.51 0.78
N TYR A 358 -3.93 29.63 1.28
CA TYR A 358 -4.34 28.48 2.09
C TYR A 358 -4.73 28.87 3.51
N SER A 359 -5.90 28.40 3.97
CA SER A 359 -6.46 28.68 5.31
C SER A 359 -7.12 27.46 5.96
N GLY A 360 -6.88 26.25 5.42
CA GLY A 360 -7.40 25.00 5.99
C GLY A 360 -6.56 24.48 7.14
N ILE A 361 -6.62 23.17 7.35
CA ILE A 361 -5.91 22.45 8.42
C ILE A 361 -4.41 22.74 8.44
N VAL A 362 -3.84 23.02 9.62
CA VAL A 362 -2.42 23.27 9.79
C VAL A 362 -1.86 22.46 10.94
N PHE A 363 -0.82 21.68 10.66
CA PHE A 363 -0.03 20.95 11.63
C PHE A 363 1.37 21.54 11.79
N ALA A 364 1.90 21.41 13.00
CA ALA A 364 3.31 21.62 13.33
C ALA A 364 3.94 20.32 13.87
N ASP A 365 5.12 19.95 13.36
CA ASP A 365 5.88 18.84 13.94
C ASP A 365 6.49 19.28 15.27
N LYS A 366 5.95 18.74 16.37
CA LYS A 366 6.35 19.04 17.75
C LYS A 366 7.04 17.86 18.42
N THR A 367 7.46 16.86 17.66
CA THR A 367 8.05 15.61 18.17
C THR A 367 9.12 15.86 19.22
N ALA A 368 10.14 16.67 18.91
CA ALA A 368 11.22 16.96 19.84
C ALA A 368 10.80 17.90 20.98
N GLU A 369 9.93 18.87 20.71
CA GLU A 369 9.43 19.84 21.69
C GLU A 369 8.61 19.16 22.80
N LEU A 370 7.85 18.12 22.45
CA LEU A 370 7.02 17.34 23.37
C LEU A 370 7.79 16.24 24.11
N GLY A 371 9.12 16.16 23.97
CA GLY A 371 9.96 15.27 24.77
C GLY A 371 10.24 13.89 24.15
N PHE A 372 9.83 13.64 22.90
CA PHE A 372 10.20 12.40 22.21
C PHE A 372 11.67 12.44 21.73
N PRO A 373 12.47 11.39 21.97
CA PRO A 373 13.83 11.32 21.48
C PRO A 373 13.92 11.39 19.95
N SER A 374 14.88 12.12 19.40
CA SER A 374 15.05 12.28 17.94
C SER A 374 15.39 10.98 17.20
N ASP A 375 15.98 10.02 17.90
CA ASP A 375 16.32 8.68 17.42
C ASP A 375 15.22 7.65 17.66
N LEU A 376 14.07 8.06 18.22
CA LEU A 376 12.92 7.18 18.40
C LEU A 376 12.45 6.64 17.04
N ARG A 377 12.45 5.32 16.92
CA ARG A 377 11.93 4.58 15.78
C ARG A 377 10.84 3.68 16.31
N ALA A 378 9.63 3.89 15.82
CA ALA A 378 8.46 3.05 16.09
C ALA A 378 7.62 3.03 14.82
N SER A 379 7.20 1.85 14.37
CA SER A 379 6.33 1.73 13.21
C SER A 379 4.85 1.73 13.59
N ARG A 380 4.48 1.40 14.83
CA ARG A 380 3.08 1.35 15.30
C ARG A 380 2.86 2.26 16.50
N VAL A 381 1.63 2.73 16.65
CA VAL A 381 1.22 3.66 17.70
C VAL A 381 -0.08 3.17 18.33
N ALA A 382 -0.12 3.10 19.66
CA ALA A 382 -1.35 2.91 20.41
C ALA A 382 -1.54 4.02 21.44
N VAL A 383 -2.78 4.50 21.57
CA VAL A 383 -3.19 5.57 22.48
C VAL A 383 -4.18 5.02 23.51
N GLY A 384 -3.96 5.36 24.79
CA GLY A 384 -4.84 4.98 25.89
C GLY A 384 -4.43 5.61 27.21
N ASP A 385 -5.36 5.71 28.17
CA ASP A 385 -5.16 6.29 29.50
C ASP A 385 -4.88 5.17 30.52
N TYR A 386 -3.62 4.72 30.58
CA TYR A 386 -3.27 3.52 31.35
C TYR A 386 -3.40 3.74 32.87
N ASN A 387 -3.34 5.00 33.33
CA ASN A 387 -3.34 5.35 34.74
C ASN A 387 -4.65 5.99 35.22
N ARG A 388 -5.61 6.19 34.31
CA ARG A 388 -6.93 6.79 34.55
C ARG A 388 -6.85 8.21 35.12
N ASP A 389 -5.83 8.97 34.75
CA ASP A 389 -5.72 10.39 35.13
C ASP A 389 -6.49 11.32 34.17
N GLY A 390 -7.09 10.74 33.13
CA GLY A 390 -7.89 11.35 32.09
C GLY A 390 -7.08 11.77 30.87
N TRP A 391 -5.76 11.67 30.89
CA TRP A 391 -4.90 12.07 29.78
C TRP A 391 -4.48 10.84 28.99
N ASP A 392 -4.64 10.91 27.67
CA ASP A 392 -4.22 9.83 26.81
C ASP A 392 -2.69 9.76 26.75
N ASP A 393 -2.16 8.56 26.99
CA ASP A 393 -0.75 8.22 26.91
C ASP A 393 -0.43 7.50 25.60
N ILE A 394 0.85 7.42 25.25
CA ILE A 394 1.29 6.83 23.98
C ILE A 394 2.20 5.63 24.21
N LEU A 395 1.82 4.51 23.59
CA LEU A 395 2.57 3.27 23.57
C LEU A 395 3.18 3.03 22.18
N LEU A 396 4.50 2.90 22.13
CA LEU A 396 5.29 2.73 20.92
C LEU A 396 6.11 1.43 21.00
N GLN A 397 5.58 0.34 20.43
CA GLN A 397 6.25 -0.98 20.34
C GLN A 397 6.72 -1.58 21.67
N GLY A 398 6.21 -1.07 22.80
CA GLY A 398 6.59 -1.46 24.17
C GLY A 398 7.24 -0.37 25.01
N ARG A 399 7.54 0.80 24.43
CA ARG A 399 7.90 2.01 25.18
C ARG A 399 6.66 2.83 25.49
N LEU A 400 6.45 3.15 26.76
CA LEU A 400 5.27 3.88 27.25
C LEU A 400 5.64 5.31 27.62
N PHE A 401 4.92 6.27 27.05
CA PHE A 401 5.12 7.71 27.21
C PHE A 401 3.89 8.31 27.88
N GLU A 402 4.06 8.75 29.13
CA GLU A 402 3.01 9.35 29.96
C GLU A 402 2.80 10.81 29.58
N ASN A 403 1.56 11.20 29.28
CA ASN A 403 1.18 12.57 28.96
C ASN A 403 1.24 13.45 30.21
N GLN A 404 2.00 14.54 30.13
CA GLN A 404 2.21 15.49 31.22
C GLN A 404 1.14 16.60 31.21
N LYS A 405 -0.13 16.19 31.06
CA LYS A 405 -1.32 17.07 31.06
C LYS A 405 -1.27 18.14 29.98
N GLY A 406 -1.04 17.71 28.74
CA GLY A 406 -0.96 18.59 27.57
C GLY A 406 0.35 19.37 27.42
N LYS A 407 1.36 19.08 28.24
CA LYS A 407 2.65 19.82 28.20
C LYS A 407 3.77 19.08 27.47
N GLY A 408 3.50 17.87 26.99
CA GLY A 408 4.49 16.95 26.45
C GLY A 408 4.40 15.59 27.12
N PHE A 409 5.36 14.72 26.81
CA PHE A 409 5.36 13.33 27.21
C PHE A 409 6.66 12.96 27.94
N TYR A 410 6.55 12.04 28.89
CA TYR A 410 7.68 11.49 29.62
C TYR A 410 7.71 9.97 29.54
N GLU A 411 8.84 9.38 29.20
CA GLU A 411 8.96 7.93 29.12
C GLU A 411 8.95 7.29 30.52
N VAL A 412 8.01 6.38 30.75
CA VAL A 412 7.79 5.68 32.03
C VAL A 412 8.03 4.16 31.94
N THR A 413 8.51 3.67 30.79
CA THR A 413 8.73 2.24 30.48
C THR A 413 9.38 1.46 31.64
N ASP A 414 10.59 1.84 32.05
CA ASP A 414 11.33 1.11 33.09
C ASP A 414 10.71 1.27 34.48
N LYS A 415 10.20 2.46 34.78
CA LYS A 415 9.57 2.80 36.07
C LYS A 415 8.37 1.90 36.34
N LEU A 416 7.61 1.55 35.30
CA LEU A 416 6.40 0.74 35.41
C LEU A 416 6.65 -0.76 35.23
N GLY A 417 7.89 -1.21 35.04
CA GLY A 417 8.20 -2.64 34.91
C GLY A 417 8.05 -3.20 33.50
N LEU A 418 8.01 -2.35 32.47
CA LEU A 418 7.97 -2.75 31.06
C LEU A 418 9.38 -2.89 30.44
N SER A 419 10.43 -2.93 31.26
CA SER A 419 11.81 -3.12 30.77
C SER A 419 11.92 -4.39 29.91
N GLY A 420 12.29 -4.22 28.63
CA GLY A 420 12.39 -5.32 27.68
C GLY A 420 11.05 -5.80 27.09
N ALA A 421 9.94 -5.12 27.37
CA ALA A 421 8.72 -5.21 26.56
C ALA A 421 9.01 -4.57 25.20
N SER A 422 9.26 -5.39 24.18
CA SER A 422 9.55 -4.92 22.83
C SER A 422 8.91 -5.85 21.81
N GLY A 423 8.34 -5.26 20.77
CA GLY A 423 7.65 -5.97 19.70
C GLY A 423 7.63 -5.19 18.39
N SER A 424 6.96 -5.73 17.37
CA SER A 424 6.64 -5.01 16.13
C SER A 424 5.50 -4.01 16.34
N GLY A 425 4.61 -4.26 17.31
CA GLY A 425 3.49 -3.40 17.71
C GLY A 425 3.06 -3.65 19.15
N ALA A 426 2.10 -2.89 19.65
CA ALA A 426 1.52 -3.09 20.97
C ALA A 426 0.12 -2.45 21.05
N LEU A 427 -0.75 -2.97 21.92
CA LEU A 427 -2.13 -2.49 22.11
C LEU A 427 -2.44 -2.33 23.60
N PHE A 428 -3.31 -1.37 23.91
CA PHE A 428 -4.03 -1.34 25.18
C PHE A 428 -5.27 -2.24 25.10
N VAL A 429 -5.46 -3.09 26.11
CA VAL A 429 -6.57 -4.05 26.20
C VAL A 429 -6.89 -4.33 27.67
N ASP A 430 -8.16 -4.30 28.07
CA ASP A 430 -8.62 -4.76 29.39
C ASP A 430 -8.95 -6.24 29.31
N TYR A 431 -7.93 -7.11 29.35
CA TYR A 431 -8.14 -8.54 29.07
C TYR A 431 -8.83 -9.26 30.22
N ASP A 432 -8.74 -8.74 31.45
CA ASP A 432 -9.32 -9.36 32.63
C ASP A 432 -10.55 -8.64 33.20
N ALA A 433 -11.08 -7.69 32.43
CA ALA A 433 -12.30 -6.93 32.73
C ALA A 433 -12.26 -6.24 34.10
N ASP A 434 -11.06 -5.86 34.57
CA ASP A 434 -10.88 -5.11 35.82
C ASP A 434 -10.96 -3.57 35.62
N GLY A 435 -11.09 -3.17 34.35
CA GLY A 435 -11.23 -1.81 33.88
C GLY A 435 -9.91 -1.11 33.60
N TRP A 436 -8.78 -1.68 33.99
CA TRP A 436 -7.48 -1.07 33.71
C TRP A 436 -6.94 -1.60 32.40
N ASP A 437 -6.54 -0.69 31.52
CA ASP A 437 -5.91 -1.08 30.26
C ASP A 437 -4.59 -1.81 30.55
N ASP A 438 -4.54 -3.08 30.20
CA ASP A 438 -3.34 -3.91 30.13
C ASP A 438 -2.61 -3.68 28.81
N ILE A 439 -1.40 -4.21 28.69
CA ILE A 439 -0.59 -4.07 27.48
C ILE A 439 -0.34 -5.42 26.82
N LEU A 440 -0.78 -5.57 25.57
CA LEU A 440 -0.41 -6.67 24.71
C LEU A 440 0.73 -6.24 23.77
N ILE A 441 1.91 -6.83 23.95
CA ILE A 441 3.04 -6.67 23.03
C ILE A 441 2.91 -7.68 21.87
N ILE A 442 2.93 -7.16 20.64
CA ILE A 442 2.86 -7.94 19.42
C ILE A 442 4.26 -8.14 18.85
N GLY A 443 4.63 -9.39 18.58
CA GLY A 443 5.88 -9.77 17.94
C GLY A 443 5.87 -11.27 17.63
N LYS A 444 7.04 -11.86 17.37
CA LYS A 444 7.14 -13.33 17.21
C LYS A 444 6.67 -14.09 18.46
N SER A 445 6.78 -13.49 19.63
CA SER A 445 6.13 -13.98 20.85
C SER A 445 5.22 -12.87 21.34
N LYS A 446 3.98 -13.21 21.63
CA LYS A 446 3.00 -12.28 22.18
C LYS A 446 3.12 -12.31 23.69
N ARG A 447 3.25 -11.14 24.30
CA ARG A 447 3.47 -11.00 25.74
C ARG A 447 2.43 -10.05 26.29
N LEU A 448 1.76 -10.47 27.35
CA LEU A 448 0.71 -9.71 28.00
C LEU A 448 1.22 -9.22 29.34
N PHE A 449 1.00 -7.93 29.60
CA PHE A 449 1.43 -7.24 30.79
C PHE A 449 0.21 -6.69 31.49
N ARG A 450 -0.13 -7.30 32.63
CA ARG A 450 -1.27 -6.89 33.44
C ARG A 450 -0.98 -5.56 34.15
N ASN A 451 -1.92 -4.62 34.09
CA ASN A 451 -1.88 -3.35 34.78
C ASN A 451 -2.31 -3.49 36.25
N GLU A 452 -1.40 -3.23 37.18
CA GLU A 452 -1.67 -3.23 38.62
C GLU A 452 -2.16 -1.84 39.06
N THR A 453 -3.34 -1.44 38.58
CA THR A 453 -4.05 -0.20 38.97
C THR A 453 -3.29 1.11 38.65
N GLY A 454 -2.69 1.18 37.46
CA GLY A 454 -1.96 2.36 36.95
C GLY A 454 -0.57 2.55 37.55
N LYS A 455 -0.11 1.65 38.44
CA LYS A 455 1.15 1.82 39.19
C LYS A 455 2.30 1.00 38.65
N ARG A 456 2.00 -0.13 38.02
CA ARG A 456 2.99 -1.10 37.54
C ARG A 456 2.35 -2.04 36.53
N PHE A 457 3.17 -2.58 35.65
CA PHE A 457 2.83 -3.69 34.78
C PHE A 457 3.60 -4.95 35.17
N SER A 458 2.90 -6.09 35.20
CA SER A 458 3.46 -7.41 35.48
C SER A 458 3.18 -8.35 34.30
N GLU A 459 4.21 -8.97 33.74
CA GLU A 459 4.03 -9.96 32.68
C GLU A 459 3.27 -11.18 33.21
N VAL A 460 2.23 -11.59 32.49
CA VAL A 460 1.36 -12.70 32.84
C VAL A 460 1.34 -13.73 31.72
N ASN A 461 1.29 -15.01 32.10
CA ASN A 461 1.04 -16.09 31.14
C ASN A 461 -0.44 -16.48 31.22
N VAL A 462 -1.21 -16.04 30.23
CA VAL A 462 -2.65 -16.26 30.15
C VAL A 462 -3.05 -17.35 29.14
N GLY A 463 -2.09 -18.06 28.55
CA GLY A 463 -2.36 -19.12 27.57
C GLY A 463 -2.15 -18.74 26.11
N ILE A 464 -1.56 -17.57 25.82
CA ILE A 464 -1.12 -17.23 24.46
C ILE A 464 0.13 -18.06 24.12
N THR A 465 -0.02 -19.01 23.20
CA THR A 465 1.04 -19.91 22.74
C THR A 465 1.50 -19.63 21.31
N ASP A 466 0.88 -18.65 20.65
CA ASP A 466 1.18 -18.32 19.26
C ASP A 466 2.58 -17.72 19.11
N THR A 467 3.34 -18.31 18.19
CA THR A 467 4.71 -17.90 17.85
C THR A 467 4.87 -17.37 16.43
N PHE A 468 3.78 -17.23 15.68
CA PHE A 468 3.81 -16.71 14.32
C PHE A 468 4.03 -15.18 14.32
N PRO A 469 4.59 -14.62 13.24
CA PRO A 469 4.66 -13.17 13.09
C PRO A 469 3.25 -12.57 12.92
N THR A 470 2.86 -11.63 13.76
CA THR A 470 1.60 -10.89 13.64
C THR A 470 1.87 -9.46 13.21
N GLU A 471 1.07 -8.98 12.26
CA GLU A 471 1.12 -7.58 11.78
C GLU A 471 -0.18 -6.82 12.13
N GLY A 472 -1.32 -7.50 12.19
CA GLY A 472 -2.60 -6.93 12.62
C GLY A 472 -3.17 -7.67 13.82
N ALA A 473 -3.70 -6.94 14.79
CA ALA A 473 -4.36 -7.51 15.95
C ALA A 473 -5.52 -6.62 16.38
N SER A 474 -6.56 -7.23 16.94
CA SER A 474 -7.66 -6.50 17.57
C SER A 474 -8.21 -7.30 18.75
N ALA A 475 -8.71 -6.58 19.75
CA ALA A 475 -9.35 -7.16 20.92
C ALA A 475 -10.78 -6.64 21.03
N PHE A 476 -11.76 -7.52 21.05
CA PHE A 476 -13.19 -7.18 21.01
C PHE A 476 -13.99 -8.25 21.74
N ASP A 477 -15.12 -7.85 22.32
CA ASP A 477 -16.05 -8.79 22.98
C ASP A 477 -16.87 -9.51 21.90
N LEU A 478 -16.51 -10.76 21.60
CA LEU A 478 -17.12 -11.52 20.50
C LEU A 478 -18.54 -11.97 20.87
N ASN A 479 -18.76 -12.35 22.13
CA ASN A 479 -19.97 -13.05 22.57
C ASN A 479 -20.85 -12.21 23.52
N GLY A 480 -20.43 -10.98 23.83
CA GLY A 480 -21.14 -10.04 24.69
C GLY A 480 -21.06 -10.38 26.19
N ASP A 481 -20.08 -11.16 26.62
CA ASP A 481 -19.93 -11.58 28.02
C ASP A 481 -19.07 -10.63 28.88
N GLY A 482 -18.52 -9.59 28.25
CA GLY A 482 -17.68 -8.56 28.86
C GLY A 482 -16.19 -8.93 28.95
N TRP A 483 -15.76 -10.06 28.39
CA TRP A 483 -14.37 -10.47 28.35
C TRP A 483 -13.87 -10.45 26.90
N PRO A 484 -13.00 -9.49 26.52
CA PRO A 484 -12.62 -9.35 25.12
C PRO A 484 -11.77 -10.54 24.65
N GLU A 485 -12.18 -11.10 23.51
CA GLU A 485 -11.37 -11.98 22.68
C GLU A 485 -10.20 -11.23 22.06
N ILE A 486 -9.16 -11.97 21.64
CA ILE A 486 -8.02 -11.41 20.92
C ILE A 486 -7.85 -12.12 19.58
N TYR A 487 -7.99 -11.38 18.48
CA TYR A 487 -7.70 -11.86 17.15
C TYR A 487 -6.29 -11.44 16.71
N LEU A 488 -5.52 -12.39 16.18
CA LEU A 488 -4.18 -12.18 15.64
C LEU A 488 -4.14 -12.55 14.16
N ALA A 489 -3.98 -11.54 13.30
CA ALA A 489 -3.71 -11.73 11.87
C ALA A 489 -2.22 -12.04 11.66
N ASN A 490 -1.95 -13.30 11.39
CA ASN A 490 -0.60 -13.83 11.27
C ASN A 490 -0.13 -13.75 9.82
N TYR A 491 1.07 -13.21 9.64
CA TYR A 491 1.61 -12.82 8.35
C TYR A 491 2.20 -14.03 7.59
N GLU A 492 3.51 -14.09 7.41
CA GLU A 492 4.14 -15.16 6.62
C GLU A 492 5.34 -15.77 7.34
N SER A 493 5.58 -17.08 7.14
CA SER A 493 6.74 -17.78 7.68
C SER A 493 7.20 -18.91 6.75
N GLY A 494 8.52 -19.13 6.68
CA GLY A 494 9.11 -20.22 5.88
C GLY A 494 9.16 -19.96 4.37
N GLY A 495 8.93 -18.74 3.91
CA GLY A 495 9.10 -18.29 2.53
C GLY A 495 8.05 -17.26 2.08
N LEU A 496 8.31 -16.61 0.94
CA LEU A 496 7.43 -15.61 0.34
C LEU A 496 6.02 -16.19 0.10
N GLY A 497 4.98 -15.50 0.57
CA GLY A 497 3.58 -15.88 0.33
C GLY A 497 3.12 -17.12 1.10
N LYS A 498 3.96 -17.64 2.00
CA LYS A 498 3.56 -18.75 2.88
C LYS A 498 2.93 -18.18 4.14
N GLY A 499 1.63 -17.94 4.03
CA GLY A 499 0.78 -17.52 5.15
C GLY A 499 0.96 -18.39 6.38
N THR A 500 0.64 -17.82 7.53
CA THR A 500 0.58 -18.54 8.82
C THR A 500 -0.83 -18.44 9.38
N PRO A 501 -1.35 -19.48 10.07
CA PRO A 501 -2.74 -19.45 10.50
C PRO A 501 -3.02 -18.28 11.43
N ASP A 502 -4.05 -17.51 11.13
CA ASP A 502 -4.63 -16.55 12.07
C ASP A 502 -5.16 -17.30 13.29
N ILE A 503 -5.10 -16.68 14.46
CA ILE A 503 -5.54 -17.29 15.71
C ILE A 503 -6.48 -16.32 16.43
N LEU A 504 -7.66 -16.83 16.78
CA LEU A 504 -8.56 -16.21 17.73
C LEU A 504 -8.28 -16.79 19.12
N TYR A 505 -8.15 -15.96 20.14
CA TYR A 505 -8.08 -16.39 21.52
C TYR A 505 -9.40 -16.08 22.22
N LEU A 506 -10.14 -17.13 22.59
CA LEU A 506 -11.34 -17.03 23.43
C LEU A 506 -10.96 -16.74 24.88
N ASN A 507 -11.66 -15.79 25.49
CA ASN A 507 -11.34 -15.32 26.83
C ASN A 507 -12.27 -15.92 27.89
N ASP A 508 -11.83 -17.03 28.49
CA ASP A 508 -12.53 -17.64 29.63
C ASP A 508 -12.07 -16.98 30.93
N ARG A 509 -12.61 -15.79 31.20
CA ARG A 509 -12.42 -15.04 32.46
C ARG A 509 -10.96 -14.77 32.80
N GLY A 510 -10.21 -14.23 31.84
CA GLY A 510 -8.79 -13.91 31.93
C GLY A 510 -7.87 -15.06 31.55
N THR A 511 -8.43 -16.22 31.17
CA THR A 511 -7.67 -17.35 30.58
C THR A 511 -7.95 -17.43 29.10
N LEU A 512 -6.92 -17.21 28.28
CA LEU A 512 -7.03 -17.23 26.82
C LEU A 512 -6.81 -18.65 26.28
N ARG A 513 -7.70 -19.09 25.39
CA ARG A 513 -7.61 -20.39 24.70
C ARG A 513 -7.69 -20.20 23.19
N PRO A 514 -6.77 -20.80 22.41
CA PRO A 514 -6.80 -20.65 20.97
C PRO A 514 -8.03 -21.35 20.38
N ALA A 515 -8.62 -20.69 19.38
CA ALA A 515 -9.70 -21.15 18.53
C ALA A 515 -9.33 -20.83 17.07
N GLU A 516 -9.68 -21.74 16.16
CA GLU A 516 -9.53 -21.50 14.72
C GLU A 516 -10.68 -20.64 14.21
N VAL A 517 -10.35 -19.67 13.35
CA VAL A 517 -11.30 -18.65 12.85
C VAL A 517 -11.27 -18.52 11.32
N ALA A 518 -10.14 -18.86 10.68
CA ALA A 518 -9.98 -18.77 9.22
C ALA A 518 -10.03 -20.14 8.54
N PRO A 519 -10.77 -20.31 7.43
CA PRO A 519 -10.80 -21.56 6.67
C PRO A 519 -9.50 -21.79 5.86
N GLU A 520 -8.74 -20.73 5.62
CA GLU A 520 -7.53 -20.71 4.81
C GLU A 520 -6.39 -19.99 5.55
N THR A 521 -5.17 -20.43 5.31
CA THR A 521 -3.96 -19.83 5.88
C THR A 521 -3.35 -18.84 4.89
N LEU A 522 -3.59 -17.55 5.11
CA LEU A 522 -3.14 -16.43 4.27
C LEU A 522 -2.12 -15.56 5.02
N CYS A 523 -1.62 -14.51 4.35
CA CYS A 523 -0.65 -13.57 4.89
C CYS A 523 -1.37 -12.39 5.55
N GLY A 524 -1.97 -12.63 6.72
CA GLY A 524 -2.70 -11.61 7.48
C GLY A 524 -1.81 -10.42 7.81
N ARG A 525 -2.29 -9.22 7.52
CA ARG A 525 -1.48 -8.00 7.65
C ARG A 525 -2.15 -6.87 8.41
N GLY A 526 -3.46 -6.73 8.29
CA GLY A 526 -4.20 -5.76 9.09
C GLY A 526 -5.59 -6.22 9.46
N VAL A 527 -6.13 -5.62 10.52
CA VAL A 527 -7.40 -5.98 11.13
C VAL A 527 -8.18 -4.71 11.45
N ALA A 528 -9.48 -4.69 11.18
CA ALA A 528 -10.37 -3.64 11.67
C ALA A 528 -11.69 -4.27 12.12
N ALA A 529 -12.06 -4.02 13.37
CA ALA A 529 -13.32 -4.49 13.94
C ALA A 529 -14.37 -3.37 13.91
N CYS A 530 -15.64 -3.73 13.67
CA CYS A 530 -16.74 -2.77 13.56
C CYS A 530 -18.08 -3.45 13.87
N ASP A 531 -19.07 -2.69 14.34
CA ASP A 531 -20.48 -3.10 14.40
C ASP A 531 -21.13 -2.66 13.08
N PHE A 532 -20.79 -3.34 11.97
CA PHE A 532 -21.01 -2.75 10.63
C PHE A 532 -22.49 -2.71 10.26
N ASP A 533 -23.27 -3.72 10.65
CA ASP A 533 -24.72 -3.79 10.39
C ASP A 533 -25.57 -3.25 11.55
N LEU A 534 -24.91 -2.74 12.60
CA LEU A 534 -25.51 -2.00 13.71
C LEU A 534 -26.46 -2.88 14.55
N ASP A 535 -26.21 -4.18 14.57
CA ASP A 535 -26.96 -5.16 15.36
C ASP A 535 -26.41 -5.30 16.80
N GLY A 536 -25.21 -4.77 17.05
CA GLY A 536 -24.54 -4.74 18.34
C GLY A 536 -23.53 -5.86 18.55
N ASP A 537 -23.40 -6.80 17.61
CA ASP A 537 -22.33 -7.79 17.56
C ASP A 537 -21.12 -7.20 16.79
N ILE A 538 -19.90 -7.43 17.28
CA ILE A 538 -18.70 -6.89 16.63
C ILE A 538 -18.20 -7.82 15.53
N ASP A 539 -18.15 -7.31 14.31
CA ASP A 539 -17.63 -7.94 13.10
C ASP A 539 -16.15 -7.63 12.88
N LEU A 540 -15.52 -8.38 11.97
CA LEU A 540 -14.08 -8.31 11.75
C LEU A 540 -13.69 -8.33 10.28
N TYR A 541 -13.02 -7.29 9.81
CA TYR A 541 -12.35 -7.28 8.51
C TYR A 541 -10.86 -7.56 8.66
N VAL A 542 -10.33 -8.43 7.80
CA VAL A 542 -8.91 -8.83 7.80
C VAL A 542 -8.31 -8.63 6.42
N ALA A 543 -7.34 -7.72 6.36
CA ALA A 543 -6.55 -7.47 5.18
C ALA A 543 -5.41 -8.49 5.06
N ASN A 544 -5.33 -9.14 3.90
CA ASN A 544 -4.28 -10.09 3.57
C ASN A 544 -3.35 -9.50 2.50
N TYR A 545 -2.07 -9.78 2.66
CA TYR A 545 -1.05 -9.36 1.72
C TYR A 545 -0.79 -10.41 0.63
N ARG A 546 0.24 -10.19 -0.19
CA ARG A 546 0.72 -11.14 -1.20
C ARG A 546 -0.29 -11.46 -2.31
N LEU A 547 -1.10 -10.48 -2.73
CA LEU A 547 -2.12 -10.62 -3.76
C LEU A 547 -3.17 -11.69 -3.39
N GLN A 548 -3.45 -11.83 -2.09
CA GLN A 548 -4.42 -12.77 -1.54
C GLN A 548 -5.70 -12.03 -1.18
N ARG A 549 -6.83 -12.73 -1.23
CA ARG A 549 -8.13 -12.14 -0.90
C ARG A 549 -8.19 -11.71 0.56
N ASN A 550 -9.01 -10.72 0.85
CA ASN A 550 -9.33 -10.32 2.22
C ASN A 550 -10.46 -11.19 2.82
N PHE A 551 -10.53 -11.23 4.15
CA PHE A 551 -11.63 -11.85 4.88
C PHE A 551 -12.52 -10.78 5.52
N PHE A 552 -13.79 -11.11 5.65
CA PHE A 552 -14.76 -10.32 6.38
C PHE A 552 -15.66 -11.27 7.15
N TYR A 553 -15.51 -11.29 8.46
CA TYR A 553 -16.24 -12.16 9.36
C TYR A 553 -17.43 -11.41 9.96
N ILE A 554 -18.62 -11.90 9.66
CA ILE A 554 -19.87 -11.44 10.25
C ILE A 554 -20.08 -12.19 11.55
N ASN A 555 -20.21 -11.48 12.65
CA ASN A 555 -20.52 -12.07 13.93
C ASN A 555 -22.03 -12.33 14.03
N GLN A 556 -22.39 -13.54 14.44
CA GLN A 556 -23.79 -13.96 14.58
C GLN A 556 -24.00 -14.55 15.98
N GLY A 557 -24.05 -13.68 16.99
CA GLY A 557 -24.21 -14.07 18.40
C GLY A 557 -23.01 -14.87 18.93
N GLY A 558 -21.79 -14.44 18.63
CA GLY A 558 -20.54 -15.07 19.06
C GLY A 558 -19.93 -16.06 18.08
N ALA A 559 -20.51 -16.20 16.88
CA ALA A 559 -20.01 -17.07 15.82
C ALA A 559 -19.58 -16.26 14.60
N LEU A 560 -18.29 -16.26 14.29
CA LEU A 560 -17.72 -15.58 13.14
C LEU A 560 -17.97 -16.36 11.84
N LYS A 561 -18.57 -15.70 10.85
CA LYS A 561 -18.85 -16.26 9.53
C LYS A 561 -18.19 -15.45 8.42
N GLU A 562 -17.21 -16.07 7.74
CA GLU A 562 -16.55 -15.45 6.59
C GLU A 562 -17.54 -15.18 5.45
N SER A 563 -17.56 -13.94 4.97
CA SER A 563 -18.55 -13.40 4.04
C SER A 563 -17.98 -12.38 3.06
N ALA A 564 -16.65 -12.23 2.90
CA ALA A 564 -16.07 -11.15 2.09
C ALA A 564 -16.53 -11.18 0.63
N PHE A 565 -16.65 -12.36 0.03
CA PHE A 565 -17.19 -12.49 -1.34
C PHE A 565 -18.67 -12.15 -1.43
N VAL A 566 -19.45 -12.43 -0.38
CA VAL A 566 -20.89 -12.13 -0.34
C VAL A 566 -21.11 -10.62 -0.31
N TYR A 567 -20.28 -9.90 0.45
CA TYR A 567 -20.33 -8.44 0.55
C TYR A 567 -19.52 -7.71 -0.54
N GLY A 568 -18.78 -8.43 -1.39
CA GLY A 568 -17.97 -7.82 -2.46
C GLY A 568 -16.69 -7.14 -1.98
N VAL A 569 -16.24 -7.42 -0.75
CA VAL A 569 -15.09 -6.77 -0.10
C VAL A 569 -13.87 -7.68 0.03
N ALA A 570 -13.85 -8.81 -0.69
CA ALA A 570 -12.70 -9.73 -0.74
C ALA A 570 -11.50 -9.17 -1.53
N GLY A 571 -11.67 -8.02 -2.18
CA GLY A 571 -10.80 -7.48 -3.22
C GLY A 571 -11.17 -8.00 -4.62
N ARG A 572 -10.67 -7.32 -5.64
CA ARG A 572 -10.91 -7.65 -7.05
C ARG A 572 -10.02 -8.81 -7.49
N ASP A 573 -10.65 -9.92 -7.84
CA ASP A 573 -9.97 -11.06 -8.48
C ASP A 573 -9.56 -10.71 -9.93
N SER A 574 -8.25 -10.71 -10.17
CA SER A 574 -7.65 -10.67 -11.48
C SER A 574 -6.72 -11.87 -11.71
N ARG A 575 -7.32 -13.02 -12.04
CA ARG A 575 -6.63 -14.29 -12.32
C ARG A 575 -5.99 -14.89 -11.07
N ASP A 576 -6.77 -14.99 -10.00
CA ASP A 576 -6.33 -15.50 -8.68
C ASP A 576 -5.40 -14.52 -7.93
N TRP A 577 -5.33 -13.27 -8.39
CA TRP A 577 -4.56 -12.19 -7.77
C TRP A 577 -5.51 -11.10 -7.30
N PHE A 578 -5.36 -10.72 -6.04
CA PHE A 578 -6.13 -9.68 -5.37
C PHE A 578 -5.23 -8.46 -5.10
N GLY A 579 -5.49 -7.71 -4.02
CA GLY A 579 -4.62 -6.65 -3.54
C GLY A 579 -3.46 -7.15 -2.66
N HIS A 580 -2.48 -6.27 -2.48
CA HIS A 580 -1.56 -6.38 -1.34
C HIS A 580 -2.10 -5.52 -0.20
N SER A 581 -3.18 -5.98 0.43
CA SER A 581 -3.88 -5.18 1.44
C SER A 581 -3.06 -5.06 2.72
N ILE A 582 -3.02 -3.86 3.28
CA ILE A 582 -2.25 -3.53 4.48
C ILE A 582 -3.22 -3.12 5.59
N GLY A 583 -3.68 -1.87 5.59
CA GLY A 583 -4.52 -1.32 6.65
C GLY A 583 -5.97 -1.11 6.21
N PRO A 584 -6.94 -1.78 6.85
CA PRO A 584 -8.35 -1.43 6.78
C PRO A 584 -8.76 -0.42 7.88
N ALA A 585 -9.75 0.43 7.61
CA ALA A 585 -10.44 1.24 8.62
C ALA A 585 -11.89 1.55 8.21
N TRP A 586 -12.78 1.57 9.21
CA TRP A 586 -14.21 1.85 9.06
C TRP A 586 -14.54 3.30 9.43
N ALA A 587 -15.47 3.92 8.70
CA ALA A 587 -16.01 5.25 9.01
C ALA A 587 -17.35 5.49 8.31
N ASP A 588 -18.16 6.39 8.85
CA ASP A 588 -19.30 7.02 8.17
C ASP A 588 -18.77 8.31 7.52
N PHE A 589 -18.15 8.20 6.33
CA PHE A 589 -17.38 9.33 5.77
C PHE A 589 -18.27 10.37 5.08
N ASP A 590 -19.44 9.96 4.60
CA ASP A 590 -20.42 10.83 3.97
C ASP A 590 -21.58 11.23 4.89
N ASN A 591 -21.52 10.81 6.17
CA ASN A 591 -22.47 11.15 7.22
C ASN A 591 -23.91 10.67 6.89
N ASP A 592 -24.05 9.56 6.17
CA ASP A 592 -25.34 8.96 5.83
C ASP A 592 -25.87 7.99 6.91
N GLY A 593 -25.01 7.61 7.85
CA GLY A 593 -25.36 6.83 9.04
C GLY A 593 -25.15 5.32 8.91
N ASP A 594 -24.44 4.85 7.89
CA ASP A 594 -23.85 3.52 7.80
C ASP A 594 -22.31 3.55 7.82
N PHE A 595 -21.66 2.37 7.79
CA PHE A 595 -20.20 2.26 7.88
C PHE A 595 -19.63 1.87 6.51
N ASP A 596 -18.74 2.72 6.02
CA ASP A 596 -17.89 2.51 4.86
C ASP A 596 -16.54 1.93 5.25
N LEU A 597 -15.85 1.33 4.28
CA LEU A 597 -14.55 0.68 4.49
C LEU A 597 -13.50 1.20 3.52
N LEU A 598 -12.43 1.78 4.05
CA LEU A 598 -11.20 1.99 3.28
C LEU A 598 -10.23 0.82 3.48
N VAL A 599 -9.71 0.28 2.38
CA VAL A 599 -8.64 -0.72 2.38
C VAL A 599 -7.43 -0.18 1.63
N CYS A 600 -6.38 0.15 2.37
CA CYS A 600 -5.10 0.56 1.79
C CYS A 600 -4.39 -0.66 1.18
N ASN A 601 -3.97 -0.51 -0.08
CA ASN A 601 -3.22 -1.52 -0.81
C ASN A 601 -1.89 -0.99 -1.30
N LEU A 602 -0.88 -1.86 -1.29
CA LEU A 602 0.35 -1.65 -2.06
C LEU A 602 0.14 -2.16 -3.49
N ALA A 603 0.21 -1.28 -4.48
CA ALA A 603 0.08 -1.70 -5.87
C ALA A 603 1.23 -1.13 -6.68
N HIS A 604 2.11 -2.01 -7.15
CA HIS A 604 3.21 -1.60 -8.01
C HIS A 604 2.68 -1.12 -9.37
N PRO A 605 3.13 0.03 -9.91
CA PRO A 605 2.72 0.49 -11.24
C PRO A 605 2.93 -0.55 -12.35
N ARG A 606 3.94 -1.42 -12.20
CA ARG A 606 4.24 -2.52 -13.13
C ARG A 606 3.17 -3.62 -13.16
N TYR A 607 2.41 -3.76 -12.09
CA TYR A 607 1.44 -4.83 -11.86
C TYR A 607 0.02 -4.30 -11.66
N ILE A 608 -0.22 -3.02 -11.98
CA ILE A 608 -1.47 -2.31 -11.69
C ILE A 608 -2.71 -2.90 -12.35
N ASP A 609 -2.52 -3.67 -13.43
CA ASP A 609 -3.60 -4.37 -14.13
C ASP A 609 -4.21 -5.52 -13.32
N PHE A 610 -3.48 -6.03 -12.31
CA PHE A 610 -3.91 -7.17 -11.50
C PHE A 610 -3.60 -7.05 -10.00
N SER A 611 -2.86 -6.03 -9.57
CA SER A 611 -2.65 -5.68 -8.17
C SER A 611 -3.61 -4.55 -7.81
N GLU A 612 -4.58 -4.85 -6.96
CA GLU A 612 -5.62 -3.88 -6.59
C GLU A 612 -5.04 -2.62 -5.92
N LYS A 613 -5.53 -1.46 -6.34
CA LYS A 613 -5.21 -0.15 -5.73
C LYS A 613 -5.88 -0.03 -4.36
N THR A 614 -5.62 1.04 -3.62
CA THR A 614 -6.47 1.38 -2.46
C THR A 614 -7.93 1.43 -2.90
N VAL A 615 -8.84 0.95 -2.06
CA VAL A 615 -10.28 0.90 -2.34
C VAL A 615 -11.03 1.64 -1.24
N LEU A 616 -12.01 2.46 -1.62
CA LEU A 616 -12.99 3.04 -0.71
C LEU A 616 -14.34 2.41 -1.02
N TYR A 617 -14.74 1.44 -0.21
CA TYR A 617 -16.02 0.76 -0.29
C TYR A 617 -17.09 1.62 0.40
N GLU A 618 -17.87 2.36 -0.39
CA GLU A 618 -19.06 3.08 0.08
C GLU A 618 -20.23 2.10 0.18
N ALA A 619 -20.90 2.06 1.32
CA ALA A 619 -22.09 1.24 1.49
C ALA A 619 -23.25 1.80 0.67
N THR A 620 -24.05 0.91 0.07
CA THR A 620 -25.09 1.33 -0.89
C THR A 620 -26.51 1.16 -0.35
N GLY A 621 -26.65 0.58 0.85
CA GLY A 621 -27.91 0.05 1.36
C GLY A 621 -28.51 -1.10 0.53
N ASN A 622 -27.86 -1.57 -0.54
CA ASN A 622 -28.36 -2.63 -1.41
C ASN A 622 -27.82 -4.00 -1.01
N ARG A 623 -28.70 -4.94 -0.67
CA ARG A 623 -28.32 -6.30 -0.25
C ARG A 623 -27.63 -7.14 -1.36
N GLU A 624 -27.85 -6.83 -2.63
CA GLU A 624 -27.22 -7.56 -3.76
C GLU A 624 -25.85 -7.00 -4.15
N ALA A 625 -25.57 -5.74 -3.81
CA ALA A 625 -24.30 -5.07 -4.05
C ALA A 625 -24.00 -4.15 -2.85
N PRO A 626 -23.65 -4.71 -1.68
CA PRO A 626 -23.60 -3.94 -0.43
C PRO A 626 -22.62 -2.78 -0.45
N PHE A 627 -21.56 -2.89 -1.25
CA PHE A 627 -20.53 -1.88 -1.38
C PHE A 627 -20.22 -1.56 -2.85
N GLN A 628 -19.77 -0.33 -3.09
CA GLN A 628 -19.18 0.10 -4.35
C GLN A 628 -17.84 0.81 -4.13
N ASP A 629 -16.88 0.61 -5.03
CA ASP A 629 -15.60 1.35 -4.98
C ASP A 629 -15.79 2.75 -5.54
N VAL A 630 -15.63 3.76 -4.68
CA VAL A 630 -15.77 5.19 -5.03
C VAL A 630 -14.46 5.97 -4.89
N ARG A 631 -13.31 5.31 -4.65
CA ARG A 631 -12.02 5.99 -4.38
C ARG A 631 -11.72 7.12 -5.37
N GLU A 632 -11.76 6.79 -6.66
CA GLU A 632 -11.38 7.73 -7.73
C GLU A 632 -12.41 8.86 -7.88
N GLU A 633 -13.69 8.52 -7.79
CA GLU A 633 -14.79 9.49 -7.88
C GLU A 633 -14.71 10.51 -6.75
N LYS A 634 -14.41 10.06 -5.53
CA LYS A 634 -14.26 10.90 -4.35
C LYS A 634 -12.92 11.63 -4.30
N GLY A 635 -12.02 11.46 -5.27
CA GLY A 635 -10.78 12.25 -5.37
C GLY A 635 -9.57 11.71 -4.58
N ILE A 636 -9.63 10.49 -4.05
CA ILE A 636 -8.47 9.85 -3.40
C ILE A 636 -7.52 9.34 -4.49
N THR A 637 -6.33 9.95 -4.59
CA THR A 637 -5.34 9.60 -5.61
C THR A 637 -4.69 8.24 -5.35
N TYR A 638 -4.18 7.62 -6.40
CA TYR A 638 -3.37 6.42 -6.26
C TYR A 638 -1.95 6.76 -5.83
N ASP A 639 -1.43 5.98 -4.89
CA ASP A 639 -0.02 5.88 -4.54
C ASP A 639 0.37 4.40 -4.53
N GLU A 640 1.64 4.11 -4.82
CA GLU A 640 2.14 2.74 -4.89
C GLU A 640 2.03 2.02 -3.54
N CYS A 641 2.18 2.75 -2.41
CA CYS A 641 2.52 2.14 -1.12
C CYS A 641 1.61 2.54 0.04
N HIS A 642 0.35 2.91 -0.21
CA HIS A 642 -0.60 3.19 0.87
C HIS A 642 -0.65 2.03 1.88
N SER A 643 -0.60 2.40 3.16
CA SER A 643 -0.41 1.47 4.27
C SER A 643 -1.53 1.57 5.30
N GLU A 644 -1.53 2.63 6.12
CA GLU A 644 -2.46 2.76 7.23
C GLU A 644 -3.38 3.98 7.04
N PRO A 645 -4.71 3.77 7.03
CA PRO A 645 -5.66 4.86 7.06
C PRO A 645 -6.04 5.29 8.48
N LEU A 646 -6.40 6.56 8.63
CA LEU A 646 -6.93 7.18 9.84
C LEU A 646 -8.01 8.17 9.45
N TRP A 647 -9.20 8.00 10.03
CA TRP A 647 -10.31 8.91 9.93
C TRP A 647 -10.34 9.82 11.16
N ALA A 648 -10.41 11.13 10.97
CA ALA A 648 -10.51 12.12 12.03
C ALA A 648 -11.06 13.44 11.47
N ASP A 649 -11.75 14.22 12.29
CA ASP A 649 -12.26 15.56 11.94
C ASP A 649 -11.25 16.60 12.43
N PHE A 650 -10.34 17.06 11.57
CA PHE A 650 -9.18 17.88 11.98
C PHE A 650 -9.46 19.39 11.96
N ASP A 651 -10.51 19.85 11.28
CA ASP A 651 -10.91 21.27 11.27
C ASP A 651 -12.23 21.54 12.00
N ASN A 652 -12.77 20.54 12.67
CA ASN A 652 -13.97 20.60 13.50
C ASN A 652 -15.26 20.92 12.72
N ASP A 653 -15.31 20.67 11.42
CA ASP A 653 -16.46 21.03 10.59
C ASP A 653 -17.60 19.99 10.59
N GLY A 654 -17.34 18.78 11.11
CA GLY A 654 -18.29 17.69 11.28
C GLY A 654 -18.20 16.58 10.24
N ASP A 655 -17.38 16.71 9.21
CA ASP A 655 -17.03 15.61 8.32
C ASP A 655 -15.67 14.96 8.69
N LEU A 656 -15.47 13.70 8.31
CA LEU A 656 -14.20 13.00 8.60
C LEU A 656 -13.21 13.23 7.47
N ASP A 657 -12.07 13.84 7.80
CA ASP A 657 -10.88 13.84 6.97
C ASP A 657 -10.20 12.47 6.96
N LEU A 658 -9.35 12.27 5.95
CA LEU A 658 -8.64 11.01 5.74
C LEU A 658 -7.13 11.23 5.69
N PHE A 659 -6.43 10.67 6.68
CA PHE A 659 -4.98 10.57 6.66
C PHE A 659 -4.56 9.15 6.27
N ILE A 660 -3.64 9.02 5.31
CA ILE A 660 -3.09 7.73 4.85
C ILE A 660 -1.57 7.80 4.92
N THR A 661 -0.92 6.82 5.53
CA THR A 661 0.53 6.64 5.44
C THR A 661 0.94 5.83 4.22
N SER A 662 2.18 6.01 3.75
CA SER A 662 2.79 5.11 2.78
C SER A 662 4.12 4.54 3.27
N VAL A 663 4.35 3.25 3.00
CA VAL A 663 5.58 2.54 3.35
C VAL A 663 6.70 2.75 2.33
N TYR A 664 7.94 2.52 2.75
CA TYR A 664 9.21 2.77 2.06
C TYR A 664 9.77 4.17 2.25
N GLU A 665 11.10 4.24 2.28
CA GLU A 665 11.89 5.40 2.74
C GLU A 665 11.50 6.73 2.09
N LYS A 666 11.06 6.71 0.83
CA LYS A 666 10.75 7.91 0.05
C LYS A 666 9.26 8.10 -0.25
N GLU A 667 8.39 7.21 0.20
CA GLU A 667 6.95 7.36 -0.03
C GLU A 667 6.33 8.27 1.01
N ARG A 668 5.39 9.11 0.57
CA ARG A 668 4.78 10.17 1.38
C ARG A 668 3.44 9.73 1.95
N SER A 669 3.07 10.27 3.10
CA SER A 669 1.68 10.27 3.56
C SER A 669 0.80 11.19 2.71
N TYR A 670 -0.50 11.04 2.93
CA TYR A 670 -1.57 11.85 2.38
C TYR A 670 -2.49 12.33 3.50
N LEU A 671 -2.83 13.62 3.53
CA LEU A 671 -3.96 14.16 4.28
C LEU A 671 -4.95 14.71 3.27
N TYR A 672 -6.12 14.09 3.22
CA TYR A 672 -7.24 14.51 2.40
C TYR A 672 -8.26 15.22 3.28
N GLN A 673 -8.54 16.48 2.96
CA GLN A 673 -9.65 17.20 3.56
C GLN A 673 -10.96 16.69 2.94
N ASN A 674 -11.94 16.36 3.76
CA ASN A 674 -13.29 16.07 3.28
C ASN A 674 -14.00 17.41 2.95
N THR A 675 -14.90 17.36 1.97
CA THR A 675 -15.53 18.55 1.40
C THR A 675 -17.04 18.50 1.55
N LEU A 676 -17.56 17.57 2.36
CA LEU A 676 -18.98 17.39 2.60
C LEU A 676 -19.57 18.64 3.27
N ALA A 677 -18.92 19.18 4.30
CA ALA A 677 -19.38 20.39 4.97
C ALA A 677 -19.31 21.62 4.06
N GLU A 678 -18.27 21.72 3.21
CA GLU A 678 -18.07 22.82 2.26
C GLU A 678 -19.08 22.79 1.10
N THR A 679 -19.31 21.60 0.52
CA THR A 679 -19.98 21.45 -0.79
C THR A 679 -21.36 20.78 -0.72
N GLY A 680 -21.66 20.08 0.38
CA GLY A 680 -22.85 19.25 0.53
C GLY A 680 -22.73 17.85 -0.09
N GLU A 681 -21.58 17.50 -0.67
CA GLU A 681 -21.28 16.18 -1.22
C GLU A 681 -19.92 15.71 -0.69
N ALA A 682 -19.84 14.47 -0.21
CA ALA A 682 -18.59 13.92 0.30
C ALA A 682 -17.58 13.71 -0.83
N GLY A 683 -16.37 14.23 -0.62
CA GLY A 683 -15.27 14.21 -1.58
C GLY A 683 -13.98 14.70 -0.93
N PHE A 684 -12.83 14.33 -1.48
CA PHE A 684 -11.53 14.45 -0.84
C PHE A 684 -10.56 15.31 -1.65
N ARG A 685 -9.87 16.22 -0.96
CA ARG A 685 -8.85 17.11 -1.53
C ARG A 685 -7.50 16.90 -0.83
N ASP A 686 -6.45 16.53 -1.57
CA ASP A 686 -5.09 16.41 -1.01
C ASP A 686 -4.59 17.79 -0.54
N ILE A 687 -4.45 17.94 0.77
CA ILE A 687 -3.88 19.13 1.42
C ILE A 687 -2.56 18.82 2.12
N THR A 688 -2.05 17.59 2.02
CA THR A 688 -0.94 17.03 2.81
C THR A 688 0.19 18.01 3.10
N TRP A 689 0.74 18.61 2.04
CA TRP A 689 1.91 19.45 2.19
C TRP A 689 1.56 20.85 2.66
N LEU A 690 0.43 21.41 2.21
CA LEU A 690 -0.05 22.69 2.71
C LEU A 690 -0.45 22.61 4.18
N ALA A 691 -0.92 21.46 4.64
CA ALA A 691 -1.21 21.21 6.05
C ALA A 691 0.05 20.99 6.89
N GLY A 692 1.20 20.67 6.29
CA GLY A 692 2.40 20.29 7.05
C GLY A 692 2.38 18.85 7.55
N ALA A 693 1.50 18.02 6.99
CA ALA A 693 1.28 16.63 7.41
C ALA A 693 2.08 15.59 6.59
N ARG A 694 3.02 16.02 5.74
CA ARG A 694 3.82 15.12 4.90
C ARG A 694 4.90 14.41 5.73
N VAL A 695 4.70 13.13 5.99
CA VAL A 695 5.65 12.22 6.63
C VAL A 695 6.06 11.13 5.65
N LEU A 696 7.33 10.76 5.65
CA LEU A 696 7.85 9.70 4.78
C LEU A 696 7.91 8.35 5.51
N ASN A 697 7.75 7.25 4.79
CA ASN A 697 7.89 5.87 5.31
C ASN A 697 7.00 5.61 6.53
N GLY A 698 5.78 6.11 6.46
CA GLY A 698 4.77 5.99 7.51
C GLY A 698 4.20 4.57 7.56
N TRP A 699 3.82 4.18 8.76
CA TRP A 699 3.22 2.89 9.08
C TRP A 699 1.97 3.19 9.92
N GLY A 700 1.90 2.79 11.19
CA GLY A 700 0.74 3.00 12.05
C GLY A 700 0.49 4.46 12.44
N THR A 701 -0.77 4.79 12.71
CA THR A 701 -1.24 6.15 13.02
C THR A 701 -2.27 6.14 14.14
N ALA A 702 -2.36 7.25 14.86
CA ALA A 702 -3.39 7.47 15.88
C ALA A 702 -3.74 8.96 16.00
N ALA A 703 -5.03 9.24 16.19
CA ALA A 703 -5.52 10.56 16.56
C ALA A 703 -5.85 10.64 18.06
N LEU A 704 -5.60 11.82 18.65
CA LEU A 704 -5.94 12.18 20.03
C LEU A 704 -5.91 13.71 20.17
N ASP A 705 -6.69 14.26 21.10
CA ASP A 705 -6.53 15.64 21.57
C ASP A 705 -5.61 15.63 22.79
N PHE A 706 -4.30 15.84 22.59
CA PHE A 706 -3.30 15.56 23.65
C PHE A 706 -3.29 16.62 24.75
N ASP A 707 -3.69 17.86 24.44
CA ASP A 707 -3.69 18.98 25.37
C ASP A 707 -5.08 19.51 25.77
N ARG A 708 -6.14 18.90 25.22
CA ARG A 708 -7.56 19.18 25.46
C ARG A 708 -7.98 20.56 24.99
N ASP A 709 -7.42 21.02 23.88
CA ASP A 709 -7.81 22.29 23.26
C ASP A 709 -8.96 22.13 22.26
N GLY A 710 -9.30 20.90 21.88
CA GLY A 710 -10.37 20.56 20.96
C GLY A 710 -9.94 20.35 19.52
N ASP A 711 -8.65 20.45 19.21
CA ASP A 711 -8.11 20.17 17.90
C ASP A 711 -7.42 18.80 17.93
N LEU A 712 -7.83 17.87 17.06
CA LEU A 712 -7.24 16.53 17.05
C LEU A 712 -5.80 16.56 16.51
N ASP A 713 -4.88 15.98 17.27
CA ASP A 713 -3.47 15.81 16.93
C ASP A 713 -3.18 14.44 16.33
N LEU A 714 -1.98 14.30 15.74
CA LEU A 714 -1.63 13.14 14.94
C LEU A 714 -0.28 12.54 15.34
N ALA A 715 -0.33 11.31 15.85
CA ALA A 715 0.85 10.48 16.14
C ALA A 715 1.09 9.48 15.00
N ILE A 716 2.31 9.45 14.46
CA ILE A 716 2.66 8.66 13.26
C ILE A 716 3.90 7.83 13.55
N GLY A 717 3.74 6.52 13.49
CA GLY A 717 4.83 5.56 13.41
C GLY A 717 5.46 5.61 12.02
N SER A 718 6.79 5.75 11.97
CA SER A 718 7.52 5.80 10.70
C SER A 718 8.90 5.14 10.82
N GLY A 719 9.26 4.40 9.78
CA GLY A 719 10.61 3.84 9.66
C GLY A 719 11.70 4.92 9.52
N SER A 720 11.31 6.14 9.15
CA SER A 720 12.19 7.32 9.07
C SER A 720 12.26 8.11 10.39
N GLY A 721 11.52 7.70 11.43
CA GLY A 721 11.43 8.39 12.72
C GLY A 721 9.99 8.68 13.11
N PHE A 722 9.64 8.40 14.37
CA PHE A 722 8.32 8.76 14.91
C PHE A 722 8.05 10.26 14.72
N ARG A 723 6.79 10.60 14.47
CA ARG A 723 6.33 11.99 14.31
C ARG A 723 5.10 12.22 15.18
N PHE A 724 5.11 13.34 15.90
CA PHE A 724 3.95 13.87 16.60
C PHE A 724 3.64 15.26 16.04
N LEU A 725 2.52 15.35 15.34
CA LEU A 725 2.07 16.57 14.68
C LEU A 725 0.94 17.19 15.51
N VAL A 726 1.17 18.41 15.98
CA VAL A 726 0.17 19.17 16.75
C VAL A 726 -0.68 19.98 15.79
N ASN A 727 -1.99 19.91 15.96
CA ASN A 727 -2.93 20.67 15.17
C ASN A 727 -2.96 22.12 15.67
N GLU A 728 -2.60 23.06 14.80
CA GLU A 728 -2.58 24.50 15.10
C GLU A 728 -3.64 25.26 14.29
N THR A 729 -4.59 24.53 13.69
CA THR A 729 -5.68 25.09 12.87
C THR A 729 -6.39 26.22 13.60
N LYS A 730 -6.70 27.30 12.88
CA LYS A 730 -7.43 28.44 13.43
C LYS A 730 -8.85 28.38 12.91
N SER A 731 -9.73 27.80 13.71
CA SER A 731 -11.14 27.68 13.40
C SER A 731 -11.98 28.25 14.54
N ASP A 732 -13.12 28.87 14.17
CA ASP A 732 -14.18 29.19 15.12
C ASP A 732 -15.16 28.02 15.24
N ASN A 733 -14.89 26.85 14.65
CA ASN A 733 -15.80 25.71 14.73
C ASN A 733 -15.99 25.23 16.18
N SER A 734 -17.20 24.77 16.50
CA SER A 734 -17.47 24.15 17.79
C SER A 734 -17.26 22.65 17.68
N TRP A 735 -16.98 22.01 18.80
CA TRP A 735 -16.75 20.58 18.88
C TRP A 735 -17.35 20.00 20.16
N ILE A 736 -17.34 18.68 20.29
CA ILE A 736 -17.58 17.98 21.54
C ILE A 736 -16.80 16.66 21.57
N GLU A 737 -16.22 16.34 22.72
CA GLU A 737 -15.60 15.04 22.97
C GLU A 737 -16.48 14.20 23.92
N ILE A 738 -16.52 12.89 23.69
CA ILE A 738 -17.32 11.94 24.46
C ILE A 738 -16.41 10.82 24.98
N GLU A 739 -16.27 10.76 26.31
CA GLU A 739 -15.49 9.72 27.00
C GLU A 739 -16.37 8.76 27.82
N GLY A 740 -15.77 7.65 28.29
CA GLY A 740 -16.38 6.70 29.22
C GLY A 740 -17.23 5.61 28.57
N LEU A 741 -17.14 5.49 27.24
CA LEU A 741 -17.79 4.45 26.46
C LEU A 741 -16.82 3.27 26.22
N PRO A 742 -17.32 2.02 26.18
CA PRO A 742 -16.52 0.86 25.81
C PRO A 742 -16.17 0.89 24.32
N ARG A 743 -15.04 0.27 23.93
CA ARG A 743 -14.70 0.05 22.52
C ARG A 743 -15.82 -0.75 21.84
N GLY A 744 -16.19 -0.34 20.63
CA GLY A 744 -17.35 -0.86 19.90
C GLY A 744 -18.64 -0.06 20.07
N ALA A 745 -18.75 0.82 21.08
CA ALA A 745 -19.93 1.66 21.24
C ALA A 745 -20.08 2.62 20.04
N VAL A 746 -21.26 2.63 19.44
CA VAL A 746 -21.61 3.51 18.32
C VAL A 746 -22.35 4.73 18.84
N VAL A 747 -21.90 5.91 18.45
CA VAL A 747 -22.52 7.20 18.79
C VAL A 747 -23.04 7.84 17.51
N ARG A 748 -24.34 8.13 17.51
CA ARG A 748 -25.00 9.00 16.53
C ARG A 748 -25.26 10.36 17.15
N LEU A 749 -24.72 11.41 16.55
CA LEU A 749 -24.86 12.79 17.00
C LEU A 749 -25.66 13.58 15.97
N ALA A 750 -26.72 14.24 16.43
CA ALA A 750 -27.51 15.17 15.61
C ALA A 750 -27.28 16.61 16.07
N ALA A 751 -26.86 17.48 15.15
CA ALA A 751 -26.62 18.90 15.34
C ALA A 751 -27.31 19.71 14.23
N GLY A 752 -28.52 20.20 14.51
CA GLY A 752 -29.35 20.83 13.47
C GLY A 752 -29.78 19.80 12.42
N ASN A 753 -29.30 19.96 11.18
CA ASN A 753 -29.53 19.02 10.07
C ASN A 753 -28.38 18.02 9.88
N ALA A 754 -27.24 18.23 10.53
CA ALA A 754 -26.11 17.30 10.45
C ALA A 754 -26.40 16.08 11.33
N LEU A 755 -26.14 14.90 10.78
CA LEU A 755 -26.11 13.63 11.48
C LEU A 755 -24.70 13.07 11.30
N MET A 756 -24.05 12.66 12.39
CA MET A 756 -22.72 12.07 12.34
C MET A 756 -22.73 10.76 13.12
N MET A 757 -22.10 9.72 12.59
CA MET A 757 -21.91 8.46 13.31
C MET A 757 -20.43 8.13 13.51
N ARG A 758 -20.04 7.79 14.74
CA ARG A 758 -18.69 7.31 15.04
C ARG A 758 -18.76 6.11 15.97
N GLN A 759 -17.81 5.19 15.84
CA GLN A 759 -17.62 4.08 16.77
C GLN A 759 -16.39 4.36 17.64
N VAL A 760 -16.45 4.02 18.93
CA VAL A 760 -15.24 3.92 19.76
C VAL A 760 -14.36 2.83 19.16
N GLU A 761 -13.36 3.24 18.39
CA GLU A 761 -12.59 2.36 17.52
C GLU A 761 -11.89 1.26 18.32
N PHE A 762 -11.65 0.12 17.69
CA PHE A 762 -10.74 -0.89 18.22
C PHE A 762 -9.30 -0.58 17.81
N ALA A 763 -8.41 -1.55 17.96
CA ALA A 763 -7.19 -1.50 17.15
C ALA A 763 -7.57 -1.68 15.67
N LYS A 764 -6.92 -0.90 14.80
CA LYS A 764 -7.12 -0.93 13.36
C LYS A 764 -5.82 -1.19 12.61
N GLY A 765 -5.97 -1.44 11.32
CA GLY A 765 -4.89 -1.60 10.38
C GLY A 765 -3.83 -2.56 10.90
N THR A 766 -2.60 -2.06 10.96
CA THR A 766 -1.42 -2.84 11.31
C THR A 766 -1.08 -2.79 12.80
N THR A 767 -2.06 -2.99 13.70
CA THR A 767 -1.87 -2.87 15.16
C THR A 767 -1.64 -1.42 15.59
N SER A 768 -2.51 -0.51 15.15
CA SER A 768 -2.56 0.88 15.59
C SER A 768 -3.84 1.16 16.36
N GLN A 769 -3.83 2.12 17.28
CA GLN A 769 -5.00 2.39 18.13
C GLN A 769 -5.09 3.88 18.44
N SER A 770 -6.20 4.51 18.05
CA SER A 770 -6.51 5.91 18.40
C SER A 770 -7.15 5.99 19.78
N SER A 771 -7.30 7.23 20.27
CA SER A 771 -8.00 7.50 21.54
C SER A 771 -9.36 6.80 21.58
N ALA A 772 -9.75 6.34 22.77
CA ALA A 772 -11.11 5.85 23.02
C ALA A 772 -12.11 7.00 23.25
N VAL A 773 -11.64 8.25 23.31
CA VAL A 773 -12.49 9.44 23.36
C VAL A 773 -12.96 9.75 21.95
N LEU A 774 -14.28 9.80 21.76
CA LEU A 774 -14.85 10.18 20.46
C LEU A 774 -14.88 11.69 20.33
N HIS A 775 -14.48 12.16 19.17
CA HIS A 775 -14.48 13.57 18.82
C HIS A 775 -15.50 13.85 17.71
N PHE A 776 -16.21 14.96 17.84
CA PHE A 776 -17.16 15.44 16.84
C PHE A 776 -16.97 16.96 16.67
N GLY A 777 -16.52 17.39 15.49
CA GLY A 777 -16.74 18.75 15.05
C GLY A 777 -18.22 19.00 14.79
N LEU A 778 -18.63 20.24 14.99
CA LEU A 778 -20.01 20.69 14.86
C LEU A 778 -20.08 21.93 13.95
N GLY A 779 -18.96 22.28 13.31
CA GLY A 779 -18.82 23.46 12.47
C GLY A 779 -19.31 24.74 13.18
N PRO A 780 -20.11 25.58 12.51
CA PRO A 780 -20.64 26.80 13.10
C PRO A 780 -21.80 26.56 14.08
N TRP A 781 -22.23 25.31 14.33
CA TRP A 781 -23.36 25.04 15.22
C TRP A 781 -23.05 25.41 16.67
N ARG A 782 -24.03 26.02 17.36
CA ARG A 782 -23.96 26.40 18.79
C ARG A 782 -25.21 26.01 19.57
N GLY A 783 -26.10 25.25 18.93
CA GLY A 783 -27.40 24.89 19.48
C GLY A 783 -27.33 23.68 20.40
N GLU A 784 -28.52 23.18 20.74
CA GLU A 784 -28.65 21.87 21.39
C GLU A 784 -28.28 20.76 20.40
N ILE A 785 -27.61 19.74 20.89
CA ILE A 785 -27.29 18.51 20.17
C ILE A 785 -28.00 17.32 20.82
N THR A 786 -28.28 16.29 20.03
CA THR A 786 -28.79 15.01 20.53
C THR A 786 -27.75 13.93 20.30
N ILE A 787 -27.36 13.24 21.36
CA ILE A 787 -26.40 12.14 21.33
C ILE A 787 -27.17 10.86 21.61
N GLN A 788 -27.09 9.89 20.70
CA GLN A 788 -27.59 8.54 20.89
C GLN A 788 -26.41 7.58 20.90
N VAL A 789 -26.27 6.83 21.99
CA VAL A 789 -25.24 5.80 22.15
C VAL A 789 -25.90 4.43 22.05
N SER A 790 -25.31 3.52 21.29
CA SER A 790 -25.68 2.10 21.23
C SER A 790 -24.47 1.19 21.48
N PHE A 791 -24.65 0.16 22.31
CA PHE A 791 -23.64 -0.85 22.58
C PHE A 791 -24.28 -2.11 23.17
N ALA A 792 -23.95 -3.30 22.65
CA ALA A 792 -24.46 -4.59 23.13
C ALA A 792 -25.99 -4.60 23.35
N GLY A 793 -26.74 -4.10 22.37
CA GLY A 793 -28.21 -3.98 22.42
C GLY A 793 -28.78 -2.88 23.32
N ASN A 794 -27.97 -2.23 24.16
CA ASN A 794 -28.40 -1.10 25.00
C ASN A 794 -28.39 0.20 24.18
N LYS A 795 -29.36 1.09 24.44
CA LYS A 795 -29.44 2.42 23.83
C LYS A 795 -29.67 3.50 24.87
N LYS A 796 -28.95 4.61 24.76
CA LYS A 796 -29.10 5.78 25.62
C LYS A 796 -29.14 7.05 24.78
N THR A 797 -30.07 7.95 25.08
CA THR A 797 -30.17 9.25 24.40
C THR A 797 -30.03 10.39 25.40
N ILE A 798 -29.20 11.36 25.05
CA ILE A 798 -28.90 12.55 25.84
C ILE A 798 -29.11 13.78 24.95
N ARG A 799 -29.66 14.85 25.51
CA ARG A 799 -29.69 16.17 24.87
C ARG A 799 -28.87 17.14 25.69
N THR A 800 -28.05 17.92 25.02
CA THR A 800 -27.11 18.81 25.71
C THR A 800 -26.81 20.06 24.88
N ARG A 801 -26.44 21.14 25.57
CA ARG A 801 -25.88 22.37 24.99
C ARG A 801 -24.43 22.57 25.43
N GLU A 802 -23.84 21.52 25.98
CA GLU A 802 -22.48 21.50 26.48
C GLU A 802 -21.52 21.26 25.32
N LEU A 803 -21.05 22.34 24.70
CA LEU A 803 -20.13 22.31 23.56
C LEU A 803 -18.74 22.86 23.94
N GLY A 804 -17.72 22.58 23.12
CA GLY A 804 -16.33 23.01 23.33
C GLY A 804 -15.69 22.38 24.56
N ARG A 805 -16.05 21.12 24.84
CA ARG A 805 -15.53 20.36 25.99
C ARG A 805 -15.74 18.86 25.82
N ARG A 806 -14.98 18.13 26.63
CA ARG A 806 -15.20 16.71 26.93
C ARG A 806 -16.35 16.48 27.90
N ILE A 807 -17.23 15.54 27.58
CA ILE A 807 -18.29 15.03 28.46
C ILE A 807 -18.12 13.54 28.70
N LYS A 808 -18.52 13.07 29.89
CA LYS A 808 -18.51 11.65 30.25
C LYS A 808 -19.89 11.06 30.15
N ILE A 809 -20.05 10.03 29.32
CA ILE A 809 -21.27 9.23 29.26
C ILE A 809 -20.97 7.86 29.88
N LYS A 810 -21.87 7.41 30.76
CA LYS A 810 -21.87 6.03 31.28
C LYS A 810 -23.05 5.30 30.68
N LEU A 811 -22.79 4.14 30.08
CA LEU A 811 -23.82 3.21 29.61
C LEU A 811 -24.38 2.39 30.76
#